data_AF-A0A944C1I0-F1
#
_entry.id   AF-A0A944C1I0-F1
#
_cell.length_a   1.000
_cell.length_b   1.000
_cell.length_c   1.000
_cell.angle_alpha   90.00
_cell.angle_beta   90.00
_cell.angle_gamma   90.00
#
_symmetry.space_group_name_H-M   'P 1'
#
loop_
_entity.id
_entity.type
_entity.pdbx_description
1 polymer ?
#
loop_
_entity_poly.entity_id
_entity_poly.type
_entity_poly.pdbx_seq_one_letter_code
_entity_poly.pdbx_strand_id
1 'polypeptide(L)'
;VGLDAADVWANASKNKAGSDTDASYSAYYNGYADTKAFIEKGFADFITVDAPGSLDDDSLGFESICTWWSSLAKESDLPLYIVHHNEKIGTDETGWGVEDQLLKQLATAAELDNYCGSVFYSEKSLEENPMGTTDTLTKYFNEQINVDSLFEDLEMTSPYYTNYSTDDTSVAFMGTFDENFDVYFDGEKLSLNDAGNFYFEKQLEVGMNTFVITHKGKTIYYNIERTINVLKSIGSSIVQGKSLSVDGGFSVSILAIAYKGSYVTASLNGTSVELKENAKSDFVDINSSYAAFTGKIKVPEGIVDEEQYLGNIEISASYAGYSRTYIGADVTVNAVKLPDKNIEIIDEIPTDQSSFGSGEVVGRLTAAVGEDTEVTYVKLNKNFAYIYDGTNTDSVNPPNVGQLPEGTLDYYKSGWDEYYVTTSGKRFLTEDAELVSGVGMGENPLVVSAIGNMGGDSYIKMSVEDRASFTVTPIGNEYYSGYDGDFYLDSFTAKYIYITFDNITSVTALPDFDNCSVFSSGEWQQVEVNGVMKFRLVLTLRQPGVYAGNSATYDDEGNLTFKFEILTNDIKNLTIVIDPGHGVTEYGYDDPGAIGHIEEAGANLAVAKKLESKLKALGVNVIRLNTESQFYDTMRRPYYAREYGCDLYIAIHSNKAGSESPRGTECYYYTSYS
;
A
#
# COMPACT_ATOMS: atom_id res chain seq x y z
N VAL A 1 -9.34 -66.59 74.25
CA VAL A 1 -9.25 -67.50 73.10
C VAL A 1 -9.59 -66.70 71.86
N GLY A 2 -8.63 -66.49 70.97
CA GLY A 2 -8.88 -65.81 69.70
C GLY A 2 -9.13 -66.82 68.58
N LEU A 3 -10.05 -66.51 67.68
CA LEU A 3 -10.19 -67.22 66.41
C LEU A 3 -9.43 -66.44 65.33
N ASP A 4 -8.42 -67.08 64.74
CA ASP A 4 -7.77 -66.58 63.53
C ASP A 4 -8.50 -67.14 62.30
N ALA A 5 -9.27 -66.28 61.67
CA ALA A 5 -10.14 -66.63 60.55
C ALA A 5 -9.42 -66.36 59.23
N ALA A 6 -9.45 -67.37 58.36
CA ALA A 6 -9.08 -67.18 56.97
C ALA A 6 -9.98 -66.13 56.30
N ASP A 7 -9.40 -65.42 55.33
CA ASP A 7 -10.04 -64.42 54.47
C ASP A 7 -11.48 -64.73 54.10
N VAL A 8 -11.73 -65.92 53.56
CA VAL A 8 -13.05 -66.30 53.06
C VAL A 8 -13.58 -67.55 53.75
N TRP A 9 -14.68 -67.41 54.49
CA TRP A 9 -15.42 -68.56 55.01
C TRP A 9 -16.06 -69.38 53.86
N ALA A 10 -16.77 -68.70 52.95
CA ALA A 10 -17.29 -69.25 51.70
C ALA A 10 -17.60 -68.12 50.70
N ASN A 11 -17.42 -68.34 49.40
CA ASN A 11 -17.87 -67.39 48.37
C ASN A 11 -19.40 -67.38 48.28
N ALA A 12 -20.00 -66.20 48.12
CA ALA A 12 -21.44 -66.00 47.94
C ALA A 12 -22.01 -66.82 46.77
N SER A 13 -21.21 -67.02 45.72
CA SER A 13 -21.54 -67.82 44.53
C SER A 13 -21.75 -69.31 44.84
N LYS A 14 -21.13 -69.83 45.91
CA LYS A 14 -21.22 -71.24 46.35
C LYS A 14 -22.06 -71.42 47.61
N ASN A 15 -22.19 -70.39 48.44
CA ASN A 15 -23.02 -70.38 49.64
C ASN A 15 -23.61 -68.98 49.82
N LYS A 16 -24.94 -68.85 49.82
CA LYS A 16 -25.63 -67.56 49.92
C LYS A 16 -25.33 -66.76 51.20
N ALA A 17 -24.83 -67.42 52.24
CA ALA A 17 -24.40 -66.75 53.46
C ALA A 17 -22.94 -66.26 53.40
N GLY A 18 -22.21 -66.58 52.32
CA GLY A 18 -20.81 -66.25 52.12
C GLY A 18 -20.57 -64.79 51.73
N SER A 19 -19.31 -64.39 51.70
CA SER A 19 -18.85 -63.06 51.30
C SER A 19 -18.90 -62.88 49.79
N ASP A 20 -19.07 -61.64 49.32
CA ASP A 20 -18.97 -61.30 47.90
C ASP A 20 -17.50 -61.28 47.47
N THR A 21 -16.95 -62.48 47.31
CA THR A 21 -15.55 -62.76 46.98
C THR A 21 -15.49 -63.94 46.00
N ASP A 22 -14.37 -64.04 45.27
CA ASP A 22 -14.09 -65.16 44.36
C ASP A 22 -12.80 -65.90 44.74
N ALA A 23 -12.69 -66.29 46.01
CA ALA A 23 -11.53 -67.01 46.50
C ALA A 23 -11.48 -68.45 45.95
N SER A 24 -10.29 -68.88 45.53
CA SER A 24 -10.06 -70.27 45.12
C SER A 24 -10.09 -71.25 46.32
N TYR A 25 -9.76 -70.75 47.50
CA TYR A 25 -9.80 -71.46 48.79
C TYR A 25 -10.84 -70.80 49.70
N SER A 26 -11.59 -71.61 50.47
CA SER A 26 -12.50 -71.12 51.51
C SER A 26 -12.44 -72.02 52.74
N ALA A 27 -12.56 -71.44 53.92
CA ALA A 27 -12.45 -72.17 55.18
C ALA A 27 -13.48 -73.31 55.30
N TYR A 28 -14.72 -73.08 54.86
CA TYR A 28 -15.81 -74.05 54.98
C TYR A 28 -15.63 -75.26 54.05
N TYR A 29 -15.37 -75.02 52.75
CA TYR A 29 -15.32 -76.09 51.75
C TYR A 29 -13.95 -76.75 51.63
N ASN A 30 -12.87 -75.98 51.77
CA ASN A 30 -11.51 -76.47 51.53
C ASN A 30 -10.77 -76.74 52.85
N GLY A 31 -10.94 -75.86 53.84
CA GLY A 31 -10.33 -76.00 55.17
C GLY A 31 -11.08 -76.93 56.12
N TYR A 32 -12.31 -77.33 55.77
CA TYR A 32 -13.25 -78.07 56.63
C TYR A 32 -13.47 -77.40 58.00
N ALA A 33 -13.35 -76.07 58.04
CA ALA A 33 -13.47 -75.25 59.23
C ALA A 33 -14.70 -74.36 59.10
N ASP A 34 -15.77 -74.71 59.83
CA ASP A 34 -16.97 -73.88 59.91
C ASP A 34 -16.78 -72.78 60.96
N THR A 35 -15.88 -71.85 60.64
CA THR A 35 -15.51 -70.71 61.49
C THR A 35 -16.71 -69.82 61.81
N LYS A 36 -17.68 -69.71 60.89
CA LYS A 36 -18.96 -69.08 61.16
C LYS A 36 -19.72 -69.75 62.32
N ALA A 37 -19.87 -71.07 62.28
CA ALA A 37 -20.53 -71.78 63.36
C ALA A 37 -19.74 -71.74 64.69
N PHE A 38 -18.42 -71.56 64.67
CA PHE A 38 -17.62 -71.40 65.89
C PHE A 38 -17.95 -70.07 66.59
N ILE A 39 -18.09 -69.00 65.81
CA ILE A 39 -18.49 -67.67 66.31
C ILE A 39 -19.91 -67.73 66.87
N GLU A 40 -20.87 -68.25 66.10
CA GLU A 40 -22.28 -68.32 66.50
C GLU A 40 -22.52 -69.20 67.77
N LYS A 41 -21.60 -70.13 68.05
CA LYS A 41 -21.65 -71.00 69.25
C LYS A 41 -20.88 -70.44 70.44
N GLY A 42 -20.23 -69.28 70.30
CA GLY A 42 -19.48 -68.63 71.38
C GLY A 42 -18.17 -69.34 71.73
N PHE A 43 -17.46 -69.91 70.75
CA PHE A 43 -16.17 -70.58 70.99
C PHE A 43 -14.96 -69.64 70.97
N ALA A 44 -15.14 -68.35 70.67
CA ALA A 44 -14.09 -67.35 70.61
C ALA A 44 -14.44 -66.14 71.49
N ASP A 45 -13.42 -65.53 72.10
CA ASP A 45 -13.53 -64.28 72.86
C ASP A 45 -13.24 -63.04 71.98
N PHE A 46 -12.57 -63.24 70.85
CA PHE A 46 -12.34 -62.24 69.79
C PHE A 46 -11.99 -62.95 68.47
N ILE A 47 -12.09 -62.23 67.36
CA ILE A 47 -11.70 -62.72 66.04
C ILE A 47 -10.59 -61.85 65.44
N THR A 48 -9.59 -62.48 64.83
CA THR A 48 -8.66 -61.88 63.87
C THR A 48 -9.02 -62.34 62.47
N VAL A 49 -9.09 -61.43 61.50
CA VAL A 49 -9.41 -61.75 60.10
C VAL A 49 -8.21 -61.48 59.22
N ASP A 50 -7.76 -62.51 58.52
CA ASP A 50 -6.77 -62.41 57.45
C ASP A 50 -7.38 -61.69 56.23
N ALA A 51 -6.89 -60.50 55.88
CA ALA A 51 -7.42 -59.70 54.77
C ALA A 51 -6.31 -59.40 53.73
N PRO A 52 -6.03 -60.36 52.82
CA PRO A 52 -4.82 -60.32 51.97
C PRO A 52 -4.95 -59.47 50.70
N GLY A 53 -6.15 -59.05 50.31
CA GLY A 53 -6.36 -58.21 49.14
C GLY A 53 -6.18 -56.72 49.42
N SER A 54 -5.98 -55.95 48.35
CA SER A 54 -5.99 -54.49 48.41
C SER A 54 -7.43 -53.95 48.39
N LEU A 55 -7.57 -52.63 48.39
CA LEU A 55 -8.87 -51.97 48.18
C LEU A 55 -9.29 -52.01 46.69
N ASP A 56 -8.33 -52.23 45.79
CA ASP A 56 -8.54 -52.33 44.35
C ASP A 56 -8.67 -53.80 43.86
N ASP A 57 -8.68 -54.78 44.77
CA ASP A 57 -8.78 -56.20 44.43
C ASP A 57 -10.24 -56.63 44.21
N ASP A 58 -10.60 -56.94 42.96
CA ASP A 58 -11.96 -57.39 42.60
C ASP A 58 -12.32 -58.78 43.15
N SER A 59 -11.34 -59.61 43.50
CA SER A 59 -11.53 -61.02 43.87
C SER A 59 -11.51 -61.26 45.37
N LEU A 60 -10.60 -60.58 46.06
CA LEU A 60 -10.34 -60.66 47.50
C LEU A 60 -10.36 -59.25 48.12
N GLY A 61 -11.25 -58.38 47.65
CA GLY A 61 -11.34 -56.99 48.08
C GLY A 61 -11.37 -56.85 49.61
N PHE A 62 -10.46 -56.02 50.12
CA PHE A 62 -10.27 -55.81 51.56
C PHE A 62 -11.59 -55.42 52.24
N GLU A 63 -12.34 -54.47 51.68
CA GLU A 63 -13.61 -54.00 52.23
C GLU A 63 -14.68 -55.11 52.27
N SER A 64 -14.79 -55.91 51.20
CA SER A 64 -15.75 -57.03 51.11
C SER A 64 -15.50 -58.09 52.20
N ILE A 65 -14.23 -58.44 52.41
CA ILE A 65 -13.82 -59.41 53.45
C ILE A 65 -14.13 -58.84 54.84
N CYS A 66 -13.61 -57.64 55.13
CA CYS A 66 -13.71 -57.04 56.46
C CYS A 66 -15.17 -56.75 56.85
N THR A 67 -16.00 -56.27 55.93
CA THR A 67 -17.43 -55.98 56.18
C THR A 67 -18.23 -57.24 56.47
N TRP A 68 -17.96 -58.33 55.75
CA TRP A 68 -18.65 -59.60 55.97
C TRP A 68 -18.33 -60.17 57.35
N TRP A 69 -17.05 -60.18 57.73
CA TRP A 69 -16.62 -60.66 59.04
C TRP A 69 -17.05 -59.74 60.18
N SER A 70 -17.02 -58.42 59.99
CA SER A 70 -17.54 -57.46 60.96
C SER A 70 -19.01 -57.70 61.24
N SER A 71 -19.83 -57.92 60.21
CA SER A 71 -21.25 -58.22 60.37
C SER A 71 -21.48 -59.45 61.25
N LEU A 72 -20.77 -60.55 60.98
CA LEU A 72 -20.88 -61.79 61.74
C LEU A 72 -20.38 -61.65 63.20
N ALA A 73 -19.25 -60.97 63.39
CA ALA A 73 -18.68 -60.74 64.71
C ALA A 73 -19.55 -59.80 65.56
N LYS A 74 -20.13 -58.77 64.94
CA LYS A 74 -21.07 -57.85 65.58
C LYS A 74 -22.35 -58.55 66.03
N GLU A 75 -22.91 -59.43 65.21
CA GLU A 75 -24.07 -60.26 65.60
C GLU A 75 -23.79 -61.13 66.83
N SER A 76 -22.53 -61.47 67.07
CA SER A 76 -22.07 -62.30 68.18
C SER A 76 -21.40 -61.51 69.31
N ASP A 77 -21.46 -60.18 69.29
CA ASP A 77 -20.84 -59.26 70.27
C ASP A 77 -19.33 -59.52 70.48
N LEU A 78 -18.61 -59.82 69.39
CA LEU A 78 -17.18 -60.11 69.40
C LEU A 78 -16.32 -58.92 68.93
N PRO A 79 -15.22 -58.60 69.65
CA PRO A 79 -14.17 -57.73 69.15
C PRO A 79 -13.54 -58.27 67.86
N LEU A 80 -13.39 -57.41 66.86
CA LEU A 80 -12.75 -57.72 65.58
C LEU A 80 -11.37 -57.06 65.47
N TYR A 81 -10.36 -57.84 65.10
CA TYR A 81 -9.06 -57.35 64.67
C TYR A 81 -8.80 -57.74 63.21
N ILE A 82 -8.14 -56.87 62.45
CA ILE A 82 -7.86 -57.12 61.02
C ILE A 82 -6.35 -57.32 60.83
N VAL A 83 -5.98 -58.34 60.07
CA VAL A 83 -4.60 -58.60 59.66
C VAL A 83 -4.34 -57.91 58.32
N HIS A 84 -3.40 -56.97 58.31
CA HIS A 84 -2.95 -56.25 57.13
C HIS A 84 -1.64 -56.83 56.60
N HIS A 85 -1.56 -57.03 55.29
CA HIS A 85 -0.39 -57.59 54.61
C HIS A 85 0.62 -56.53 54.18
N ASN A 86 1.34 -55.97 55.15
CA ASN A 86 2.31 -54.90 54.89
C ASN A 86 3.52 -55.37 54.05
N GLU A 87 3.78 -56.68 53.98
CA GLU A 87 4.81 -57.26 53.11
C GLU A 87 4.51 -57.13 51.62
N LYS A 88 3.27 -56.84 51.24
CA LYS A 88 2.88 -56.66 49.83
C LYS A 88 3.15 -55.26 49.29
N ILE A 89 3.41 -54.27 50.15
CA ILE A 89 3.65 -52.90 49.72
C ILE A 89 4.86 -52.81 48.76
N GLY A 90 4.66 -52.10 47.65
CA GLY A 90 5.65 -51.90 46.59
C GLY A 90 5.80 -53.08 45.63
N THR A 91 4.95 -54.11 45.73
CA THR A 91 4.93 -55.22 44.77
C THR A 91 4.06 -54.91 43.55
N ASP A 92 4.17 -55.74 42.51
CA ASP A 92 3.33 -55.67 41.31
C ASP A 92 1.92 -56.26 41.52
N GLU A 93 1.56 -56.67 42.75
CA GLU A 93 0.19 -57.11 43.06
C GLU A 93 -0.81 -55.93 42.95
N THR A 94 -2.02 -56.20 42.47
CA THR A 94 -3.05 -55.18 42.23
C THR A 94 -3.32 -54.35 43.49
N GLY A 95 -3.17 -53.03 43.40
CA GLY A 95 -3.39 -52.07 44.49
C GLY A 95 -2.27 -52.01 45.54
N TRP A 96 -1.17 -52.75 45.37
CA TRP A 96 -0.07 -52.80 46.35
C TRP A 96 1.18 -52.02 45.94
N GLY A 97 1.28 -51.57 44.70
CA GLY A 97 2.39 -50.75 44.19
C GLY A 97 2.39 -49.28 44.65
N VAL A 98 1.62 -48.93 45.68
CA VAL A 98 1.42 -47.57 46.19
C VAL A 98 1.77 -47.49 47.68
N GLU A 99 2.18 -46.31 48.14
CA GLU A 99 2.62 -46.06 49.52
C GLU A 99 1.48 -45.80 50.52
N ASP A 100 0.25 -45.57 50.04
CA ASP A 100 -0.89 -45.17 50.87
C ASP A 100 -1.88 -46.31 51.18
N GLN A 101 -1.67 -47.50 50.61
CA GLN A 101 -2.60 -48.62 50.69
C GLN A 101 -2.90 -49.06 52.13
N LEU A 102 -1.88 -49.15 53.01
CA LEU A 102 -2.08 -49.54 54.40
C LEU A 102 -2.88 -48.50 55.20
N LEU A 103 -2.62 -47.21 54.97
CA LEU A 103 -3.38 -46.15 55.63
C LEU A 103 -4.84 -46.18 55.19
N LYS A 104 -5.10 -46.37 53.90
CA LYS A 104 -6.47 -46.47 53.37
C LYS A 104 -7.20 -47.68 53.94
N GLN A 105 -6.52 -48.83 54.08
CA GLN A 105 -7.10 -50.00 54.75
C GLN A 105 -7.40 -49.75 56.22
N LEU A 106 -6.53 -49.05 56.96
CA LEU A 106 -6.77 -48.66 58.35
C LEU A 106 -7.95 -47.72 58.50
N ALA A 107 -8.05 -46.70 57.63
CA ALA A 107 -9.19 -45.79 57.60
C ALA A 107 -10.49 -46.55 57.30
N THR A 108 -10.47 -47.45 56.32
CA THR A 108 -11.62 -48.30 55.97
C THR A 108 -12.02 -49.23 57.13
N ALA A 109 -11.04 -49.82 57.82
CA ALA A 109 -11.28 -50.68 58.98
C ALA A 109 -11.88 -49.92 60.17
N ALA A 110 -11.47 -48.67 60.38
CA ALA A 110 -11.94 -47.83 61.48
C ALA A 110 -13.44 -47.49 61.40
N GLU A 111 -14.04 -47.56 60.21
CA GLU A 111 -15.49 -47.37 60.00
C GLU A 111 -16.34 -48.57 60.43
N LEU A 112 -15.72 -49.72 60.77
CA LEU A 112 -16.43 -50.92 61.22
C LEU A 112 -16.76 -50.82 62.72
N ASP A 113 -18.04 -50.92 63.07
CA ASP A 113 -18.55 -50.70 64.44
C ASP A 113 -17.85 -51.51 65.56
N ASN A 114 -17.40 -52.73 65.27
CA ASN A 114 -16.80 -53.65 66.24
C ASN A 114 -15.28 -53.83 66.05
N TYR A 115 -14.66 -52.99 65.22
CA TYR A 115 -13.22 -52.97 65.02
C TYR A 115 -12.49 -52.50 66.29
N CYS A 116 -11.54 -53.31 66.75
CA CYS A 116 -10.81 -53.11 68.00
C CYS A 116 -9.30 -53.00 67.80
N GLY A 117 -8.80 -53.14 66.57
CA GLY A 117 -7.39 -52.92 66.25
C GLY A 117 -6.88 -53.72 65.06
N SER A 118 -5.60 -53.51 64.74
CA SER A 118 -4.92 -54.12 63.60
C SER A 118 -3.78 -55.03 64.02
N VAL A 119 -3.52 -56.03 63.19
CA VAL A 119 -2.34 -56.88 63.20
C VAL A 119 -1.61 -56.66 61.88
N PHE A 120 -0.29 -56.49 61.92
CA PHE A 120 0.52 -56.25 60.72
C PHE A 120 1.38 -57.48 60.43
N TYR A 121 1.09 -58.15 59.32
CA TYR A 121 1.90 -59.25 58.81
C TYR A 121 2.92 -58.68 57.82
N SER A 122 4.21 -58.60 58.13
CA SER A 122 4.89 -59.06 59.34
C SER A 122 5.78 -57.98 59.94
N GLU A 123 6.22 -58.20 61.19
CA GLU A 123 7.25 -57.41 61.87
C GLU A 123 8.46 -57.14 60.97
N LYS A 124 8.93 -58.15 60.23
CA LYS A 124 10.06 -58.01 59.29
C LYS A 124 9.81 -56.93 58.24
N SER A 125 8.62 -56.89 57.64
CA SER A 125 8.31 -55.87 56.63
C SER A 125 8.14 -54.49 57.26
N LEU A 126 7.68 -54.40 58.52
CA LEU A 126 7.69 -53.13 59.24
C LEU A 126 9.12 -52.61 59.44
N GLU A 127 10.08 -53.49 59.75
CA GLU A 127 11.50 -53.12 59.85
C GLU A 127 12.11 -52.71 58.50
N GLU A 128 11.74 -53.40 57.41
CA GLU A 128 12.20 -53.07 56.05
C GLU A 128 11.64 -51.74 55.53
N ASN A 129 10.49 -51.30 56.06
CA ASN A 129 9.85 -50.02 55.76
C ASN A 129 9.68 -49.77 54.25
N PRO A 130 9.02 -50.69 53.51
CA PRO A 130 8.85 -50.55 52.07
C PRO A 130 8.12 -49.24 51.76
N MET A 131 8.64 -48.47 50.82
CA MET A 131 8.10 -47.15 50.43
C MET A 131 7.89 -46.16 51.60
N GLY A 132 8.52 -46.37 52.76
CA GLY A 132 8.32 -45.49 53.92
C GLY A 132 7.02 -45.74 54.69
N THR A 133 6.31 -46.85 54.46
CA THR A 133 4.99 -47.08 55.06
C THR A 133 5.00 -47.28 56.57
N THR A 134 6.08 -47.78 57.16
CA THR A 134 6.19 -47.89 58.63
C THR A 134 6.23 -46.51 59.28
N ASP A 135 6.85 -45.54 58.63
CA ASP A 135 6.87 -44.16 59.11
C ASP A 135 5.47 -43.53 59.02
N THR A 136 4.74 -43.78 57.93
CA THR A 136 3.37 -43.25 57.77
C THR A 136 2.38 -43.95 58.71
N LEU A 137 2.51 -45.25 58.95
CA LEU A 137 1.78 -45.97 60.00
C LEU A 137 2.05 -45.38 61.38
N THR A 138 3.31 -45.08 61.70
CA THR A 138 3.68 -44.46 62.97
C THR A 138 3.02 -43.09 63.11
N LYS A 139 2.98 -42.28 62.05
CA LYS A 139 2.26 -41.00 62.05
C LYS A 139 0.76 -41.19 62.27
N TYR A 140 0.15 -42.18 61.61
CA TYR A 140 -1.28 -42.48 61.74
C TYR A 140 -1.66 -42.78 63.19
N PHE A 141 -0.94 -43.68 63.85
CA PHE A 141 -1.21 -44.02 65.26
C PHE A 141 -0.86 -42.90 66.26
N ASN A 142 -0.10 -41.89 65.83
CA ASN A 142 0.17 -40.68 66.61
C ASN A 142 -0.80 -39.53 66.27
N GLU A 143 -1.87 -39.78 65.51
CA GLU A 143 -2.86 -38.78 65.09
C GLU A 143 -2.23 -37.63 64.25
N GLN A 144 -1.21 -37.96 63.45
CA GLN A 144 -0.47 -37.02 62.58
C GLN A 144 -0.80 -37.18 61.09
N ILE A 145 -1.87 -37.91 60.76
CA ILE A 145 -2.35 -38.12 59.40
C ILE A 145 -3.71 -37.43 59.26
N ASN A 146 -3.87 -36.65 58.19
CA ASN A 146 -5.16 -36.12 57.81
C ASN A 146 -5.92 -37.19 57.02
N VAL A 147 -6.85 -37.89 57.66
CA VAL A 147 -7.59 -39.00 57.03
C VAL A 147 -8.51 -38.49 55.92
N ASP A 148 -8.99 -37.24 55.99
CA ASP A 148 -9.90 -36.67 54.99
C ASP A 148 -9.21 -36.51 53.62
N SER A 149 -7.92 -36.17 53.58
CA SER A 149 -7.14 -36.01 52.34
C SER A 149 -6.60 -37.32 51.78
N LEU A 150 -6.67 -38.41 52.53
CA LEU A 150 -5.99 -39.67 52.22
C LEU A 150 -6.43 -40.30 50.89
N PHE A 151 -7.70 -40.08 50.53
CA PHE A 151 -8.30 -40.58 49.29
C PHE A 151 -8.15 -39.62 48.12
N GLU A 152 -7.54 -38.45 48.32
CA GLU A 152 -7.24 -37.52 47.25
C GLU A 152 -6.05 -38.02 46.40
N ASP A 153 -6.19 -37.86 45.09
CA ASP A 153 -5.13 -38.08 44.10
C ASP A 153 -4.54 -36.72 43.67
N LEU A 154 -3.39 -36.75 43.00
CA LEU A 154 -2.81 -35.55 42.38
C LEU A 154 -3.74 -35.05 41.26
N GLU A 155 -4.31 -33.87 41.46
CA GLU A 155 -5.15 -33.18 40.48
C GLU A 155 -4.52 -31.86 40.03
N MET A 156 -4.19 -31.79 38.74
CA MET A 156 -3.52 -30.63 38.14
C MET A 156 -4.55 -29.61 37.64
N THR A 157 -4.47 -28.37 38.12
CA THR A 157 -5.28 -27.24 37.63
C THR A 157 -4.57 -26.46 36.51
N SER A 158 -3.25 -26.38 36.56
CA SER A 158 -2.44 -25.81 35.48
C SER A 158 -1.09 -26.52 35.36
N PRO A 159 -0.59 -26.80 34.15
CA PRO A 159 -1.34 -26.71 32.89
C PRO A 159 -2.36 -27.87 32.80
N TYR A 160 -3.54 -27.58 32.23
CA TYR A 160 -4.62 -28.57 32.09
C TYR A 160 -4.29 -29.67 31.09
N TYR A 161 -3.58 -29.31 30.00
CA TYR A 161 -3.15 -30.27 28.99
C TYR A 161 -1.71 -30.70 29.24
N THR A 162 -1.44 -31.99 29.11
CA THR A 162 -0.10 -32.57 29.25
C THR A 162 0.74 -32.45 27.98
N ASN A 163 0.13 -32.18 26.82
CA ASN A 163 0.83 -32.06 25.54
C ASN A 163 0.21 -30.90 24.73
N TYR A 164 0.96 -29.82 24.52
CA TYR A 164 0.52 -28.67 23.72
C TYR A 164 1.69 -27.79 23.27
N SER A 165 1.43 -26.89 22.31
CA SER A 165 2.39 -25.87 21.89
C SER A 165 1.93 -24.48 22.36
N THR A 166 2.87 -23.62 22.72
CA THR A 166 2.61 -22.24 23.15
C THR A 166 3.67 -21.28 22.60
N ASP A 167 3.38 -19.98 22.56
CA ASP A 167 4.37 -18.92 22.34
C ASP A 167 4.75 -18.17 23.64
N ASP A 168 4.14 -18.55 24.77
CA ASP A 168 4.49 -18.04 26.09
C ASP A 168 5.91 -18.46 26.50
N THR A 169 6.57 -17.59 27.27
CA THR A 169 7.94 -17.81 27.74
C THR A 169 8.00 -18.66 29.00
N SER A 170 6.87 -18.88 29.67
CA SER A 170 6.78 -19.68 30.89
C SER A 170 5.45 -20.41 30.98
N VAL A 171 5.40 -21.39 31.87
CA VAL A 171 4.19 -22.12 32.24
C VAL A 171 4.07 -22.19 33.76
N ALA A 172 2.86 -22.00 34.28
CA ALA A 172 2.54 -22.15 35.69
C ALA A 172 2.08 -23.59 35.98
N PHE A 173 2.66 -24.20 37.02
CA PHE A 173 2.27 -25.48 37.56
C PHE A 173 1.52 -25.29 38.88
N MET A 174 0.31 -25.81 38.96
CA MET A 174 -0.51 -25.80 40.18
C MET A 174 -1.46 -27.00 40.23
N GLY A 175 -1.72 -27.50 41.43
CA GLY A 175 -2.65 -28.61 41.66
C GLY A 175 -2.92 -28.84 43.15
N THR A 176 -3.87 -29.74 43.41
CA THR A 176 -4.20 -30.30 44.73
C THR A 176 -3.70 -31.74 44.80
N PHE A 177 -3.44 -32.25 46.00
CA PHE A 177 -2.92 -33.59 46.24
C PHE A 177 -3.09 -33.95 47.73
N ASP A 178 -2.89 -35.22 48.09
CA ASP A 178 -2.94 -35.64 49.48
C ASP A 178 -1.71 -35.17 50.28
N GLU A 179 -1.94 -34.26 51.23
CA GLU A 179 -0.89 -33.63 52.04
C GLU A 179 -0.10 -34.61 52.93
N ASN A 180 -0.59 -35.84 53.12
CA ASN A 180 0.13 -36.85 53.89
C ASN A 180 1.40 -37.36 53.18
N PHE A 181 1.49 -37.17 51.86
CA PHE A 181 2.59 -37.65 51.02
C PHE A 181 3.24 -36.52 50.22
N ASP A 182 4.54 -36.66 49.97
CA ASP A 182 5.30 -35.66 49.26
C ASP A 182 4.92 -35.62 47.76
N VAL A 183 5.06 -34.44 47.16
CA VAL A 183 4.97 -34.25 45.71
C VAL A 183 6.31 -33.76 45.17
N TYR A 184 6.73 -34.32 44.05
CA TYR A 184 8.02 -34.07 43.42
C TYR A 184 7.84 -33.48 42.03
N PHE A 185 8.69 -32.52 41.67
CA PHE A 185 8.80 -31.96 40.32
C PHE A 185 10.23 -32.19 39.80
N ASP A 186 10.35 -32.84 38.65
CA ASP A 186 11.63 -33.26 38.05
C ASP A 186 12.55 -34.00 39.05
N GLY A 187 11.95 -34.76 39.98
CA GLY A 187 12.66 -35.51 41.02
C GLY A 187 13.02 -34.71 42.27
N GLU A 188 12.75 -33.40 42.31
CA GLU A 188 12.96 -32.56 43.50
C GLU A 188 11.65 -32.40 44.28
N LYS A 189 11.71 -32.53 45.61
CA LYS A 189 10.55 -32.33 46.49
C LYS A 189 10.06 -30.88 46.39
N LEU A 190 8.76 -30.69 46.16
CA LEU A 190 8.16 -29.36 46.11
C LEU A 190 7.94 -28.78 47.52
N SER A 191 8.12 -27.47 47.61
CA SER A 191 7.73 -26.70 48.79
C SER A 191 6.27 -26.24 48.66
N LEU A 192 5.48 -26.46 49.71
CA LEU A 192 4.06 -26.10 49.75
C LEU A 192 3.86 -24.69 50.31
N ASN A 193 2.75 -24.05 49.92
CA ASN A 193 2.31 -22.81 50.55
C ASN A 193 1.57 -23.07 51.88
N ASP A 194 1.25 -22.02 52.62
CA ASP A 194 0.56 -22.10 53.93
C ASP A 194 -0.83 -22.79 53.86
N ALA A 195 -1.38 -22.97 52.66
CA ALA A 195 -2.65 -23.65 52.39
C ALA A 195 -2.46 -25.07 51.84
N GLY A 196 -1.25 -25.65 51.93
CA GLY A 196 -0.95 -27.02 51.50
C GLY A 196 -0.83 -27.23 49.99
N ASN A 197 -1.00 -26.20 49.17
CA ASN A 197 -0.96 -26.31 47.71
C ASN A 197 0.42 -25.92 47.13
N PHE A 198 0.75 -26.38 45.92
CA PHE A 198 1.93 -25.91 45.20
C PHE A 198 1.54 -24.94 44.05
N TYR A 199 2.33 -23.88 43.89
CA TYR A 199 2.30 -22.98 42.74
C TYR A 199 3.73 -22.56 42.42
N PHE A 200 4.17 -22.75 41.17
CA PHE A 200 5.42 -22.20 40.68
C PHE A 200 5.38 -22.06 39.15
N GLU A 201 6.25 -21.20 38.62
CA GLU A 201 6.42 -21.02 37.18
C GLU A 201 7.75 -21.60 36.71
N LYS A 202 7.74 -22.20 35.52
CA LYS A 202 8.94 -22.65 34.81
C LYS A 202 9.08 -21.91 33.51
N GLN A 203 10.29 -21.43 33.25
CA GLN A 203 10.66 -20.84 31.97
C GLN A 203 10.74 -21.95 30.91
N LEU A 204 10.30 -21.62 29.70
CA LEU A 204 10.30 -22.51 28.54
C LEU A 204 11.41 -22.10 27.57
N GLU A 205 12.28 -23.04 27.26
CA GLU A 205 13.23 -22.91 26.16
C GLU A 205 12.50 -23.08 24.82
N VAL A 206 13.00 -22.45 23.75
CA VAL A 206 12.41 -22.63 22.40
C VAL A 206 12.55 -24.10 21.99
N GLY A 207 11.47 -24.70 21.52
CA GLY A 207 11.38 -26.13 21.22
C GLY A 207 10.66 -26.92 22.33
N MET A 208 10.90 -28.23 22.36
CA MET A 208 10.20 -29.13 23.29
C MET A 208 10.79 -29.03 24.71
N ASN A 209 9.93 -28.78 25.69
CA ASN A 209 10.25 -28.82 27.11
C ASN A 209 9.49 -29.99 27.75
N THR A 210 10.19 -30.86 28.50
CA THR A 210 9.56 -31.97 29.22
C THR A 210 9.74 -31.78 30.72
N PHE A 211 8.63 -31.88 31.46
CA PHE A 211 8.58 -31.80 32.92
C PHE A 211 7.86 -33.02 33.50
N VAL A 212 8.22 -33.41 34.71
CA VAL A 212 7.70 -34.60 35.38
C VAL A 212 7.18 -34.26 36.78
N ILE A 213 5.96 -34.69 37.10
CA ILE A 213 5.39 -34.58 38.45
C ILE A 213 5.10 -35.97 39.00
N THR A 214 5.53 -36.23 40.24
CA THR A 214 5.33 -37.53 40.91
C THR A 214 4.69 -37.34 42.29
N HIS A 215 3.68 -38.16 42.60
CA HIS A 215 2.99 -38.19 43.90
C HIS A 215 2.41 -39.60 44.12
N LYS A 216 2.53 -40.19 45.33
CA LYS A 216 2.05 -41.55 45.66
C LYS A 216 2.50 -42.64 44.68
N GLY A 217 3.73 -42.54 44.18
CA GLY A 217 4.28 -43.43 43.15
C GLY A 217 3.68 -43.27 41.74
N LYS A 218 2.69 -42.39 41.54
CA LYS A 218 2.13 -42.04 40.22
C LYS A 218 2.97 -40.93 39.58
N THR A 219 3.21 -41.01 38.27
CA THR A 219 4.01 -40.04 37.50
C THR A 219 3.21 -39.45 36.33
N ILE A 220 3.24 -38.13 36.18
CA ILE A 220 2.64 -37.37 35.07
C ILE A 220 3.74 -36.67 34.27
N TYR A 221 3.69 -36.81 32.94
CA TYR A 221 4.60 -36.16 32.01
C TYR A 221 3.93 -34.98 31.31
N TYR A 222 4.60 -33.84 31.30
CA TYR A 222 4.21 -32.64 30.55
C TYR A 222 5.19 -32.38 29.42
N ASN A 223 4.73 -32.39 28.17
CA ASN A 223 5.52 -32.04 26.98
C ASN A 223 4.96 -30.76 26.36
N ILE A 224 5.70 -29.67 26.51
CA ILE A 224 5.25 -28.32 26.11
C ILE A 224 6.22 -27.80 25.06
N GLU A 225 5.74 -27.65 23.83
CA GLU A 225 6.54 -27.10 22.74
C GLU A 225 6.40 -25.58 22.69
N ARG A 226 7.46 -24.86 23.01
CA ARG A 226 7.49 -23.42 22.81
C ARG A 226 7.88 -23.08 21.38
N THR A 227 6.99 -22.40 20.68
CA THR A 227 7.18 -21.91 19.31
C THR A 227 7.45 -20.40 19.28
N ILE A 228 8.04 -19.89 18.19
CA ILE A 228 8.21 -18.45 17.98
C ILE A 228 7.18 -17.95 16.97
N ASN A 229 6.22 -17.15 17.45
CA ASN A 229 5.35 -16.40 16.56
C ASN A 229 6.06 -15.12 16.09
N VAL A 230 6.80 -15.20 14.99
CA VAL A 230 7.68 -14.12 14.53
C VAL A 230 6.92 -12.82 14.20
N LEU A 231 5.69 -12.92 13.70
CA LEU A 231 4.84 -11.79 13.33
C LEU A 231 3.49 -11.91 14.03
N LYS A 232 3.28 -11.11 15.08
CA LYS A 232 2.11 -11.17 15.96
C LYS A 232 0.91 -10.46 15.37
N SER A 233 1.10 -9.24 14.90
CA SER A 233 0.02 -8.42 14.32
C SER A 233 0.55 -7.31 13.42
N ILE A 234 -0.35 -6.67 12.68
CA ILE A 234 -0.09 -5.50 11.85
C ILE A 234 -1.03 -4.36 12.24
N GLY A 235 -0.66 -3.12 11.88
CA GLY A 235 -1.42 -1.92 12.21
C GLY A 235 -2.85 -1.96 11.68
N SER A 236 -3.81 -1.50 12.49
CA SER A 236 -5.26 -1.57 12.18
C SER A 236 -5.67 -0.78 10.93
N SER A 237 -4.85 0.15 10.45
CA SER A 237 -5.08 0.91 9.21
C SER A 237 -4.83 0.09 7.95
N ILE A 238 -4.04 -0.98 8.03
CA ILE A 238 -3.55 -1.76 6.88
C ILE A 238 -3.92 -3.25 6.98
N VAL A 239 -4.91 -3.60 7.80
CA VAL A 239 -5.36 -4.99 7.96
C VAL A 239 -6.10 -5.51 6.72
N GLN A 240 -6.07 -6.83 6.54
CA GLN A 240 -6.76 -7.53 5.46
C GLN A 240 -8.26 -7.17 5.42
N GLY A 241 -8.81 -6.98 4.22
CA GLY A 241 -10.21 -6.63 3.99
C GLY A 241 -10.52 -5.13 4.03
N LYS A 242 -9.52 -4.27 4.24
CA LYS A 242 -9.63 -2.83 3.99
C LYS A 242 -9.06 -2.47 2.63
N SER A 243 -9.60 -1.40 2.05
CA SER A 243 -9.09 -0.77 0.83
C SER A 243 -8.65 0.66 1.15
N LEU A 244 -7.46 1.04 0.70
CA LEU A 244 -6.87 2.36 0.90
C LEU A 244 -6.84 3.11 -0.43
N SER A 245 -7.64 4.17 -0.53
CA SER A 245 -7.58 5.13 -1.63
C SER A 245 -6.72 6.32 -1.22
N VAL A 246 -5.63 6.57 -1.94
CA VAL A 246 -4.64 7.61 -1.62
C VAL A 246 -4.28 8.43 -2.85
N ASP A 247 -3.84 9.67 -2.66
CA ASP A 247 -3.39 10.50 -3.78
C ASP A 247 -2.00 10.06 -4.29
N GLY A 248 -1.64 10.51 -5.49
CA GLY A 248 -0.32 10.31 -6.07
C GLY A 248 0.81 10.77 -5.14
N GLY A 249 1.90 10.00 -5.06
CA GLY A 249 3.08 10.36 -4.28
C GLY A 249 2.93 10.25 -2.75
N PHE A 250 1.76 9.83 -2.25
CA PHE A 250 1.51 9.68 -0.81
C PHE A 250 2.40 8.60 -0.17
N SER A 251 2.61 8.69 1.15
CA SER A 251 3.37 7.67 1.89
C SER A 251 2.45 6.84 2.80
N VAL A 252 2.27 5.56 2.45
CA VAL A 252 1.53 4.60 3.27
C VAL A 252 2.39 4.21 4.46
N SER A 253 1.91 4.46 5.68
CA SER A 253 2.63 4.14 6.92
C SER A 253 2.34 2.71 7.36
N ILE A 254 3.41 1.97 7.65
CA ILE A 254 3.37 0.57 8.04
C ILE A 254 3.74 0.43 9.52
N LEU A 255 2.94 -0.34 10.24
CA LEU A 255 3.20 -0.78 11.61
C LEU A 255 3.03 -2.30 11.68
N ALA A 256 4.01 -2.98 12.27
CA ALA A 256 3.96 -4.41 12.56
C ALA A 256 4.45 -4.68 13.99
N ILE A 257 3.86 -5.66 14.66
CA ILE A 257 4.33 -6.15 15.96
C ILE A 257 4.97 -7.52 15.72
N ALA A 258 6.29 -7.60 15.90
CA ALA A 258 7.08 -8.79 15.61
C ALA A 258 8.04 -9.10 16.76
N TYR A 259 8.60 -10.31 16.77
CA TYR A 259 9.54 -10.72 17.81
C TYR A 259 10.77 -9.79 17.82
N LYS A 260 11.27 -9.41 18.99
CA LYS A 260 12.38 -8.46 19.13
C LYS A 260 13.63 -8.98 18.40
N GLY A 261 14.26 -8.14 17.59
CA GLY A 261 15.38 -8.52 16.72
C GLY A 261 15.00 -9.23 15.42
N SER A 262 13.71 -9.32 15.06
CA SER A 262 13.29 -9.84 13.76
C SER A 262 13.72 -8.94 12.61
N TYR A 263 14.02 -9.55 11.45
CA TYR A 263 14.12 -8.83 10.19
C TYR A 263 12.72 -8.72 9.58
N VAL A 264 12.20 -7.50 9.46
CA VAL A 264 10.82 -7.22 9.03
C VAL A 264 10.81 -6.34 7.78
N THR A 265 10.08 -6.77 6.76
CA THR A 265 9.89 -6.04 5.50
C THR A 265 8.43 -5.83 5.19
N ALA A 266 8.13 -4.78 4.43
CA ALA A 266 6.82 -4.55 3.85
C ALA A 266 6.98 -4.27 2.34
N SER A 267 6.11 -4.86 1.53
CA SER A 267 6.09 -4.67 0.08
C SER A 267 4.71 -4.26 -0.44
N LEU A 268 4.73 -3.47 -1.51
CA LEU A 268 3.55 -3.06 -2.27
C LEU A 268 3.97 -2.78 -3.72
N ASN A 269 3.27 -3.36 -4.69
CA ASN A 269 3.53 -3.21 -6.13
C ASN A 269 5.03 -3.37 -6.51
N GLY A 270 5.68 -4.41 -6.00
CA GLY A 270 7.10 -4.70 -6.25
C GLY A 270 8.11 -3.81 -5.51
N THR A 271 7.67 -2.75 -4.83
CA THR A 271 8.52 -1.94 -3.95
C THR A 271 8.58 -2.58 -2.57
N SER A 272 9.78 -2.78 -2.02
CA SER A 272 9.98 -3.37 -0.69
C SER A 272 10.79 -2.43 0.20
N VAL A 273 10.38 -2.29 1.46
CA VAL A 273 11.09 -1.51 2.48
C VAL A 273 11.33 -2.35 3.74
N GLU A 274 12.48 -2.15 4.37
CA GLU A 274 12.77 -2.70 5.69
C GLU A 274 12.14 -1.82 6.78
N LEU A 275 11.45 -2.43 7.73
CA LEU A 275 10.85 -1.74 8.86
C LEU A 275 11.85 -1.62 10.00
N LYS A 276 11.85 -0.47 10.68
CA LYS A 276 12.76 -0.21 11.80
C LYS A 276 12.12 -0.59 13.12
N GLU A 277 12.84 -1.37 13.91
CA GLU A 277 12.46 -1.72 15.27
C GLU A 277 12.42 -0.47 16.18
N ASN A 278 11.34 -0.33 16.94
CA ASN A 278 11.19 0.62 18.02
C ASN A 278 10.80 -0.14 19.30
N ALA A 279 11.81 -0.42 20.13
CA ALA A 279 11.66 -1.12 21.39
C ALA A 279 10.98 -0.28 22.51
N LYS A 280 10.69 1.01 22.28
CA LYS A 280 10.02 1.92 23.23
C LYS A 280 8.74 2.50 22.62
N SER A 281 7.86 1.63 22.15
CA SER A 281 6.57 2.05 21.59
C SER A 281 5.44 1.83 22.61
N ASP A 282 4.46 2.72 22.64
CA ASP A 282 3.26 2.56 23.49
C ASP A 282 2.38 1.36 23.08
N PHE A 283 2.68 0.71 21.95
CA PHE A 283 1.95 -0.44 21.43
C PHE A 283 2.37 -1.78 22.05
N VAL A 284 3.52 -1.82 22.72
CA VAL A 284 4.07 -3.06 23.29
C VAL A 284 4.72 -2.78 24.65
N ASP A 285 4.45 -3.62 25.64
CA ASP A 285 5.13 -3.56 26.95
C ASP A 285 6.65 -3.66 26.75
N ILE A 286 7.42 -2.83 27.44
CA ILE A 286 8.89 -2.80 27.35
C ILE A 286 9.54 -4.14 27.73
N ASN A 287 8.88 -4.92 28.59
CA ASN A 287 9.32 -6.24 29.04
C ASN A 287 8.87 -7.36 28.09
N SER A 288 8.13 -7.05 27.03
CA SER A 288 7.70 -8.03 26.05
C SER A 288 8.87 -8.55 25.21
N SER A 289 8.77 -9.82 24.79
CA SER A 289 9.61 -10.40 23.74
C SER A 289 9.31 -9.84 22.34
N TYR A 290 8.30 -8.97 22.20
CA TYR A 290 7.91 -8.33 20.96
C TYR A 290 8.33 -6.85 20.93
N ALA A 291 8.42 -6.28 19.73
CA ALA A 291 8.66 -4.87 19.49
C ALA A 291 7.79 -4.37 18.33
N ALA A 292 7.57 -3.06 18.28
CA ALA A 292 6.93 -2.42 17.14
C ALA A 292 7.96 -2.16 16.04
N PHE A 293 7.59 -2.45 14.79
CA PHE A 293 8.39 -2.19 13.60
C PHE A 293 7.62 -1.22 12.71
N THR A 294 8.28 -0.13 12.30
CA THR A 294 7.63 0.94 11.54
C THR A 294 8.40 1.34 10.30
N GLY A 295 7.68 1.75 9.27
CA GLY A 295 8.24 2.20 8.00
C GLY A 295 7.18 2.89 7.14
N LYS A 296 7.59 3.37 5.97
CA LYS A 296 6.69 4.01 5.01
C LYS A 296 7.02 3.53 3.59
N ILE A 297 5.98 3.29 2.79
CA ILE A 297 6.10 3.01 1.36
C ILE A 297 5.50 4.20 0.60
N LYS A 298 6.29 4.83 -0.27
CA LYS A 298 5.80 5.89 -1.16
C LYS A 298 5.08 5.26 -2.35
N VAL A 299 3.84 5.65 -2.62
CA VAL A 299 3.10 5.22 -3.82
C VAL A 299 3.55 6.02 -5.05
N PRO A 300 3.40 5.50 -6.29
CA PRO A 300 3.67 6.27 -7.50
C PRO A 300 2.86 7.57 -7.56
N GLU A 301 3.30 8.51 -8.40
CA GLU A 301 2.52 9.69 -8.75
C GLU A 301 1.23 9.27 -9.49
N GLY A 302 0.16 10.03 -9.31
CA GLY A 302 -1.15 9.72 -9.87
C GLY A 302 -1.22 10.02 -11.36
N ILE A 303 -2.05 9.27 -12.09
CA ILE A 303 -2.30 9.47 -13.52
C ILE A 303 -3.58 10.29 -13.72
N VAL A 304 -3.59 11.18 -14.71
CA VAL A 304 -4.76 12.01 -15.03
C VAL A 304 -5.92 11.12 -15.48
N ASP A 305 -7.07 11.27 -14.84
CA ASP A 305 -8.32 10.54 -15.12
C ASP A 305 -8.23 8.99 -15.06
N GLU A 306 -7.17 8.44 -14.46
CA GLU A 306 -6.95 7.00 -14.33
C GLU A 306 -6.61 6.61 -12.88
N GLU A 307 -7.42 5.73 -12.29
CA GLU A 307 -7.10 5.09 -11.00
C GLU A 307 -6.09 3.96 -11.18
N GLN A 308 -5.11 3.87 -10.28
CA GLN A 308 -4.06 2.85 -10.34
C GLN A 308 -4.16 1.87 -9.18
N TYR A 309 -4.57 0.63 -9.46
CA TYR A 309 -4.59 -0.44 -8.46
C TYR A 309 -3.19 -1.02 -8.23
N LEU A 310 -2.70 -0.97 -6.99
CA LEU A 310 -1.34 -1.38 -6.61
C LEU A 310 -1.27 -2.77 -5.97
N GLY A 311 -2.42 -3.41 -5.70
CA GLY A 311 -2.50 -4.68 -5.00
C GLY A 311 -2.44 -4.55 -3.48
N ASN A 312 -2.19 -5.67 -2.81
CA ASN A 312 -2.14 -5.76 -1.35
C ASN A 312 -0.76 -5.40 -0.80
N ILE A 313 -0.75 -4.82 0.40
CA ILE A 313 0.47 -4.69 1.20
C ILE A 313 0.83 -6.07 1.75
N GLU A 314 2.05 -6.53 1.56
CA GLU A 314 2.55 -7.77 2.17
C GLU A 314 3.60 -7.42 3.24
N ILE A 315 3.47 -7.99 4.44
CA ILE A 315 4.41 -7.74 5.55
C ILE A 315 5.00 -9.08 5.97
N SER A 316 6.31 -9.21 5.86
CA SER A 316 7.03 -10.43 6.20
C SER A 316 7.99 -10.19 7.36
N ALA A 317 8.06 -11.12 8.30
CA ALA A 317 9.04 -11.09 9.38
C ALA A 317 9.78 -12.43 9.45
N SER A 318 11.07 -12.38 9.78
CA SER A 318 11.90 -13.56 9.98
C SER A 318 12.81 -13.43 11.20
N TYR A 319 12.96 -14.53 11.94
CA TYR A 319 13.81 -14.61 13.13
C TYR A 319 14.24 -16.05 13.36
N ALA A 320 15.56 -16.30 13.52
CA ALA A 320 16.13 -17.61 13.87
C ALA A 320 15.59 -18.81 13.06
N GLY A 321 15.38 -18.63 11.75
CA GLY A 321 14.87 -19.68 10.84
C GLY A 321 13.34 -19.78 10.76
N TYR A 322 12.61 -19.08 11.63
CA TYR A 322 11.16 -18.93 11.54
C TYR A 322 10.81 -17.74 10.65
N SER A 323 9.72 -17.86 9.87
CA SER A 323 9.22 -16.76 9.05
C SER A 323 7.69 -16.78 8.98
N ARG A 324 7.11 -15.59 8.80
CA ARG A 324 5.66 -15.43 8.62
C ARG A 324 5.38 -14.20 7.78
N THR A 325 4.33 -14.29 6.96
CA THR A 325 3.85 -13.18 6.11
C THR A 325 2.38 -12.91 6.42
N TYR A 326 2.02 -11.63 6.52
CA TYR A 326 0.65 -11.13 6.55
C TYR A 326 0.32 -10.40 5.26
N ILE A 327 -0.88 -10.66 4.74
CA ILE A 327 -1.46 -9.89 3.64
C ILE A 327 -2.38 -8.82 4.24
N GLY A 328 -2.09 -7.56 3.94
CA GLY A 328 -2.79 -6.39 4.44
C GLY A 328 -3.84 -5.85 3.47
N ALA A 329 -4.18 -4.58 3.67
CA ALA A 329 -5.10 -3.82 2.84
C ALA A 329 -4.65 -3.74 1.38
N ASP A 330 -5.61 -3.66 0.45
CA ASP A 330 -5.33 -3.27 -0.92
C ASP A 330 -5.18 -1.74 -1.04
N VAL A 331 -4.38 -1.29 -2.00
CA VAL A 331 -4.09 0.14 -2.20
C VAL A 331 -4.40 0.55 -3.63
N THR A 332 -5.15 1.64 -3.78
CA THR A 332 -5.45 2.29 -5.05
C THR A 332 -4.99 3.75 -5.00
N VAL A 333 -4.28 4.20 -6.04
CA VAL A 333 -3.96 5.61 -6.24
C VAL A 333 -5.12 6.28 -6.98
N ASN A 334 -5.62 7.36 -6.41
CA ASN A 334 -6.70 8.17 -6.99
C ASN A 334 -6.26 8.78 -8.32
N ALA A 335 -7.19 8.87 -9.26
CA ALA A 335 -7.00 9.65 -10.48
C ALA A 335 -6.71 11.11 -10.15
N VAL A 336 -5.70 11.69 -10.81
CA VAL A 336 -5.46 13.13 -10.76
C VAL A 336 -6.50 13.80 -11.64
N LYS A 337 -7.22 14.78 -11.09
CA LYS A 337 -8.04 15.67 -11.89
C LYS A 337 -7.24 16.91 -12.22
N LEU A 338 -7.15 17.23 -13.52
CA LEU A 338 -6.66 18.55 -13.90
C LEU A 338 -7.60 19.61 -13.30
N PRO A 339 -7.07 20.69 -12.71
CA PRO A 339 -7.91 21.78 -12.24
C PRO A 339 -8.68 22.36 -13.44
N ASP A 340 -9.98 22.60 -13.25
CA ASP A 340 -10.83 23.22 -14.26
C ASP A 340 -10.23 24.57 -14.67
N LYS A 341 -9.84 24.73 -15.94
CA LYS A 341 -9.53 26.04 -16.49
C LYS A 341 -10.85 26.79 -16.62
N ASN A 342 -11.12 27.71 -15.69
CA ASN A 342 -12.27 28.61 -15.75
C ASN A 342 -12.10 29.61 -16.91
N ILE A 343 -12.38 29.16 -18.13
CA ILE A 343 -12.42 29.99 -19.34
C ILE A 343 -13.80 30.67 -19.38
N GLU A 344 -13.84 32.00 -19.45
CA GLU A 344 -15.07 32.73 -19.80
C GLU A 344 -15.37 32.41 -21.27
N ILE A 345 -16.31 31.50 -21.45
CA ILE A 345 -16.66 30.96 -22.76
C ILE A 345 -17.51 31.97 -23.50
N ILE A 346 -17.10 32.29 -24.73
CA ILE A 346 -17.96 32.98 -25.69
C ILE A 346 -18.87 31.91 -26.32
N ASP A 347 -20.15 31.94 -25.92
CA ASP A 347 -21.17 30.97 -26.37
C ASP A 347 -21.48 31.10 -27.88
N GLU A 348 -21.38 32.31 -28.44
CA GLU A 348 -21.63 32.59 -29.85
C GLU A 348 -20.64 33.65 -30.37
N ILE A 349 -20.08 33.41 -31.56
CA ILE A 349 -19.18 34.35 -32.23
C ILE A 349 -19.91 35.70 -32.43
N PRO A 350 -19.37 36.81 -31.91
CA PRO A 350 -20.02 38.11 -32.08
C PRO A 350 -20.09 38.54 -33.54
N THR A 351 -21.15 39.28 -33.88
CA THR A 351 -21.34 39.83 -35.24
C THR A 351 -20.22 40.79 -35.62
N ASP A 352 -19.95 40.91 -36.92
CA ASP A 352 -18.98 41.86 -37.47
C ASP A 352 -19.29 43.30 -37.03
N GLN A 353 -18.35 43.92 -36.31
CA GLN A 353 -18.46 45.27 -35.74
C GLN A 353 -17.07 45.90 -35.63
N SER A 354 -17.01 47.24 -35.69
CA SER A 354 -15.75 47.98 -35.75
C SER A 354 -15.83 49.30 -34.99
N SER A 355 -14.78 49.60 -34.24
CA SER A 355 -14.45 50.92 -33.70
C SER A 355 -13.39 51.56 -34.60
N PHE A 356 -13.58 52.82 -35.00
CA PHE A 356 -12.75 53.51 -35.99
C PHE A 356 -11.78 54.51 -35.35
N GLY A 357 -10.57 54.59 -35.90
CA GLY A 357 -9.54 55.51 -35.40
C GLY A 357 -9.85 56.97 -35.73
N SER A 358 -9.49 57.88 -34.84
CA SER A 358 -9.62 59.33 -35.08
C SER A 358 -8.57 59.88 -36.05
N GLY A 359 -7.49 59.13 -36.28
CA GLY A 359 -6.31 59.58 -37.03
C GLY A 359 -5.43 60.57 -36.26
N GLU A 360 -5.77 60.90 -35.00
CA GLU A 360 -4.97 61.81 -34.17
C GLU A 360 -3.60 61.19 -33.87
N VAL A 361 -2.51 61.87 -34.23
CA VAL A 361 -1.16 61.38 -33.96
C VAL A 361 -0.78 61.62 -32.50
N VAL A 362 -0.54 60.54 -31.75
CA VAL A 362 -0.26 60.57 -30.29
C VAL A 362 1.19 60.27 -29.93
N GLY A 363 2.01 59.82 -30.89
CA GLY A 363 3.42 59.53 -30.67
C GLY A 363 4.27 59.87 -31.88
N ARG A 364 5.51 60.36 -31.65
CA ARG A 364 6.53 60.58 -32.68
C ARG A 364 7.90 60.07 -32.25
N LEU A 365 8.64 59.56 -33.23
CA LEU A 365 10.04 59.13 -33.17
C LEU A 365 10.78 59.68 -34.40
N THR A 366 12.09 59.82 -34.29
CA THR A 366 12.95 60.15 -35.43
C THR A 366 13.16 58.91 -36.29
N ALA A 367 13.14 59.07 -37.61
CA ALA A 367 13.51 58.02 -38.55
C ALA A 367 14.92 57.48 -38.27
N ALA A 368 15.08 56.16 -38.26
CA ALA A 368 16.39 55.53 -38.09
C ALA A 368 17.29 55.76 -39.30
N VAL A 369 16.70 55.82 -40.50
CA VAL A 369 17.37 56.09 -41.78
C VAL A 369 16.47 57.04 -42.58
N GLY A 370 17.03 58.15 -43.08
CA GLY A 370 16.28 59.15 -43.84
C GLY A 370 16.08 58.78 -45.31
N GLU A 371 15.08 59.39 -45.95
CA GLU A 371 14.72 59.22 -47.38
C GLU A 371 15.83 59.59 -48.38
N ASP A 372 16.82 60.37 -47.96
CA ASP A 372 17.97 60.72 -48.81
C ASP A 372 19.09 59.66 -48.78
N THR A 373 18.93 58.59 -48.01
CA THR A 373 19.95 57.54 -47.85
C THR A 373 19.62 56.35 -48.72
N GLU A 374 20.53 55.97 -49.62
CA GLU A 374 20.42 54.70 -50.35
C GLU A 374 20.56 53.52 -49.39
N VAL A 375 19.64 52.57 -49.50
CA VAL A 375 19.59 51.36 -48.66
C VAL A 375 19.34 50.12 -49.50
N THR A 376 19.59 48.97 -48.89
CA THR A 376 19.09 47.68 -49.37
C THR A 376 18.10 47.15 -48.35
N TYR A 377 16.95 46.69 -48.81
CA TYR A 377 15.93 46.03 -48.00
C TYR A 377 16.04 44.53 -48.14
N VAL A 378 15.75 43.82 -47.06
CA VAL A 378 15.23 42.45 -47.11
C VAL A 378 13.72 42.59 -47.25
N LYS A 379 13.17 42.07 -48.36
CA LYS A 379 11.74 42.06 -48.65
C LYS A 379 11.23 40.64 -48.63
N LEU A 380 10.18 40.37 -47.87
CA LEU A 380 9.59 39.03 -47.81
C LEU A 380 8.76 38.72 -49.07
N ASN A 381 8.88 37.49 -49.56
CA ASN A 381 8.24 37.02 -50.79
C ASN A 381 7.12 36.01 -50.56
N LYS A 382 6.82 35.69 -49.30
CA LYS A 382 5.72 34.80 -48.92
C LYS A 382 5.07 35.24 -47.63
N ASN A 383 3.80 34.89 -47.48
CA ASN A 383 3.10 35.04 -46.21
C ASN A 383 3.62 34.03 -45.19
N PHE A 384 3.57 34.42 -43.91
CA PHE A 384 3.99 33.59 -42.78
C PHE A 384 5.48 33.22 -42.79
N ALA A 385 6.35 34.12 -43.29
CA ALA A 385 7.79 33.90 -43.26
C ALA A 385 8.29 33.82 -41.81
N TYR A 386 9.17 32.84 -41.54
CA TYR A 386 9.72 32.62 -40.21
C TYR A 386 10.78 33.65 -39.85
N ILE A 387 10.76 34.10 -38.60
CA ILE A 387 11.73 35.03 -38.04
C ILE A 387 12.74 34.25 -37.20
N TYR A 388 14.01 34.36 -37.55
CA TYR A 388 15.13 33.80 -36.78
C TYR A 388 15.86 34.90 -36.00
N ASP A 389 16.53 34.54 -34.91
CA ASP A 389 17.31 35.49 -34.11
C ASP A 389 18.56 35.95 -34.88
N GLY A 390 18.64 37.25 -35.21
CA GLY A 390 19.75 37.83 -35.95
C GLY A 390 21.06 37.96 -35.15
N THR A 391 21.09 37.54 -33.89
CA THR A 391 22.26 37.62 -33.00
C THR A 391 23.00 36.30 -32.80
N ASN A 392 22.41 35.18 -33.22
CA ASN A 392 23.00 33.85 -33.10
C ASN A 392 22.95 33.07 -34.41
N THR A 393 23.43 31.82 -34.36
CA THR A 393 23.58 30.92 -35.52
C THR A 393 22.57 29.78 -35.54
N ASP A 394 21.54 29.84 -34.71
CA ASP A 394 20.61 28.73 -34.54
C ASP A 394 19.75 28.57 -35.80
N SER A 395 19.54 27.31 -36.17
CA SER A 395 18.69 26.88 -37.30
C SER A 395 17.22 26.68 -36.90
N VAL A 396 16.91 26.85 -35.61
CA VAL A 396 15.56 26.76 -35.08
C VAL A 396 15.07 28.18 -34.83
N ASN A 397 13.90 28.52 -35.36
CA ASN A 397 13.28 29.80 -35.06
C ASN A 397 12.73 29.76 -33.61
N PRO A 398 12.90 30.80 -32.79
CA PRO A 398 12.43 30.72 -31.42
C PRO A 398 10.89 30.74 -31.37
N PRO A 399 10.25 29.92 -30.51
CA PRO A 399 8.79 29.70 -30.50
C PRO A 399 7.98 30.91 -30.00
N ASN A 400 8.67 31.96 -29.54
CA ASN A 400 8.08 33.22 -29.09
C ASN A 400 8.19 34.35 -30.13
N VAL A 401 8.72 34.06 -31.33
CA VAL A 401 8.84 35.03 -32.41
C VAL A 401 7.81 34.68 -33.49
N GLY A 402 6.88 35.61 -33.74
CA GLY A 402 5.80 35.43 -34.71
C GLY A 402 6.27 35.31 -36.17
N GLN A 403 5.31 35.19 -37.08
CA GLN A 403 5.54 35.15 -38.53
C GLN A 403 5.18 36.49 -39.18
N LEU A 404 5.78 36.81 -40.34
CA LEU A 404 5.53 38.07 -41.05
C LEU A 404 4.83 37.86 -42.41
N PRO A 405 4.02 38.84 -42.84
CA PRO A 405 3.36 38.81 -44.15
C PRO A 405 4.30 39.05 -45.32
N GLU A 406 3.83 38.65 -46.50
CA GLU A 406 4.48 38.94 -47.77
C GLU A 406 4.60 40.45 -47.99
N GLY A 407 5.75 40.89 -48.52
CA GLY A 407 6.03 42.28 -48.82
C GLY A 407 6.50 43.11 -47.63
N THR A 408 6.63 42.53 -46.43
CA THR A 408 7.29 43.21 -45.31
C THR A 408 8.74 43.55 -45.65
N LEU A 409 9.18 44.72 -45.20
CA LEU A 409 10.48 45.33 -45.43
C LEU A 409 11.24 45.53 -44.13
N ASP A 410 12.54 45.29 -44.19
CA ASP A 410 13.49 45.62 -43.14
C ASP A 410 14.86 45.94 -43.75
N TYR A 411 15.67 46.76 -43.10
CA TYR A 411 16.96 47.15 -43.67
C TYR A 411 17.94 45.98 -43.61
N TYR A 412 18.53 45.66 -44.76
CA TYR A 412 19.59 44.68 -44.85
C TYR A 412 20.83 45.13 -44.08
N LYS A 413 21.36 44.22 -43.26
CA LYS A 413 22.61 44.41 -42.52
C LYS A 413 23.74 43.58 -43.12
N SER A 414 23.49 42.29 -43.34
CA SER A 414 24.48 41.33 -43.84
C SER A 414 23.81 40.04 -44.32
N GLY A 415 24.54 39.20 -45.04
CA GLY A 415 24.14 37.84 -45.40
C GLY A 415 25.04 36.83 -44.72
N TRP A 416 24.48 35.70 -44.31
CA TRP A 416 25.25 34.61 -43.71
C TRP A 416 24.56 33.27 -44.01
N ASP A 417 25.31 32.38 -44.68
CA ASP A 417 24.83 31.10 -45.19
C ASP A 417 23.57 31.25 -46.06
N GLU A 418 22.47 30.60 -45.69
CA GLU A 418 21.17 30.69 -46.36
C GLU A 418 20.27 31.82 -45.82
N TYR A 419 20.79 32.75 -45.01
CA TYR A 419 20.02 33.82 -44.35
C TYR A 419 20.42 35.24 -44.74
N TYR A 420 19.43 36.12 -44.82
CA TYR A 420 19.60 37.58 -44.75
C TYR A 420 19.39 38.08 -43.32
N VAL A 421 20.32 38.87 -42.80
CA VAL A 421 20.28 39.51 -41.48
C VAL A 421 19.86 40.96 -41.63
N THR A 422 18.94 41.43 -40.78
CA THR A 422 18.41 42.79 -40.80
C THR A 422 18.96 43.66 -39.66
N THR A 423 18.87 44.98 -39.81
CA THR A 423 19.29 45.93 -38.76
C THR A 423 18.39 45.86 -37.53
N SER A 424 17.13 45.40 -37.68
CA SER A 424 16.25 45.16 -36.54
C SER A 424 16.69 43.99 -35.65
N GLY A 425 17.69 43.21 -36.07
CA GLY A 425 18.14 42.01 -35.36
C GLY A 425 17.37 40.74 -35.73
N LYS A 426 16.78 40.67 -36.92
CA LYS A 426 16.09 39.47 -37.44
C LYS A 426 16.94 38.78 -38.51
N ARG A 427 16.71 37.48 -38.71
CA ARG A 427 17.19 36.70 -39.85
C ARG A 427 16.01 36.10 -40.61
N PHE A 428 16.14 36.06 -41.94
CA PHE A 428 15.17 35.46 -42.85
C PHE A 428 15.87 34.53 -43.82
N LEU A 429 15.26 33.40 -44.15
CA LEU A 429 15.76 32.50 -45.19
C LEU A 429 15.78 33.22 -46.54
N THR A 430 16.82 32.99 -47.33
CA THR A 430 16.97 33.55 -48.68
C THR A 430 15.94 33.00 -49.67
N GLU A 431 15.33 31.85 -49.40
CA GLU A 431 14.18 31.36 -50.17
C GLU A 431 12.88 32.13 -49.87
N ASP A 432 12.79 32.77 -48.71
CA ASP A 432 11.60 33.47 -48.23
C ASP A 432 11.63 34.98 -48.47
N ALA A 433 12.77 35.50 -48.94
CA ALA A 433 13.03 36.91 -49.06
C ALA A 433 13.94 37.24 -50.25
N GLU A 434 13.85 38.47 -50.74
CA GLU A 434 14.74 39.03 -51.76
C GLU A 434 15.41 40.30 -51.25
N LEU A 435 16.57 40.64 -51.84
CA LEU A 435 17.20 41.94 -51.61
C LEU A 435 16.72 42.95 -52.64
N VAL A 436 16.22 44.10 -52.18
CA VAL A 436 15.71 45.17 -53.05
C VAL A 436 16.41 46.48 -52.71
N SER A 437 16.94 47.18 -53.72
CA SER A 437 17.51 48.51 -53.54
C SER A 437 16.40 49.55 -53.39
N GLY A 438 16.62 50.54 -52.53
CA GLY A 438 15.69 51.66 -52.35
C GLY A 438 16.36 52.82 -51.61
N VAL A 439 15.53 53.69 -51.05
CA VAL A 439 15.95 54.74 -50.12
C VAL A 439 15.38 54.46 -48.73
N GLY A 440 15.94 55.07 -47.69
CA GLY A 440 15.43 54.93 -46.32
C GLY A 440 13.94 55.27 -46.23
N MET A 441 13.20 54.56 -45.36
CA MET A 441 11.76 54.76 -45.14
C MET A 441 11.42 56.17 -44.62
N GLY A 442 12.40 56.91 -44.09
CA GLY A 442 12.20 58.26 -43.58
C GLY A 442 11.01 58.36 -42.62
N GLU A 443 10.09 59.28 -42.90
CA GLU A 443 8.83 59.33 -42.15
C GLU A 443 7.90 58.18 -42.56
N ASN A 444 7.75 57.19 -41.68
CA ASN A 444 6.85 56.07 -41.88
C ASN A 444 5.73 56.04 -40.82
N PRO A 445 4.59 56.72 -41.07
CA PRO A 445 3.47 56.80 -40.13
C PRO A 445 2.65 55.50 -40.09
N LEU A 446 2.21 55.12 -38.90
CA LEU A 446 1.27 54.02 -38.67
C LEU A 446 -0.08 54.58 -38.21
N VAL A 447 -1.13 54.32 -38.99
CA VAL A 447 -2.50 54.73 -38.70
C VAL A 447 -3.33 53.51 -38.34
N VAL A 448 -3.87 53.44 -37.12
CA VAL A 448 -4.82 52.38 -36.74
C VAL A 448 -6.20 52.81 -37.21
N SER A 449 -6.69 52.19 -38.29
CA SER A 449 -7.92 52.61 -38.97
C SER A 449 -9.16 51.99 -38.34
N ALA A 450 -9.08 50.74 -37.88
CA ALA A 450 -10.18 50.07 -37.20
C ALA A 450 -9.71 48.95 -36.27
N ILE A 451 -10.46 48.74 -35.18
CA ILE A 451 -10.36 47.59 -34.29
C ILE A 451 -11.76 46.99 -34.17
N GLY A 452 -11.90 45.67 -34.20
CA GLY A 452 -13.22 45.08 -34.15
C GLY A 452 -13.23 43.57 -34.20
N ASN A 453 -14.39 43.02 -34.58
CA ASN A 453 -14.59 41.63 -34.95
C ASN A 453 -15.01 41.54 -36.42
N MET A 454 -14.47 40.58 -37.15
CA MET A 454 -14.79 40.35 -38.56
C MET A 454 -14.58 38.88 -38.93
N GLY A 455 -15.65 38.21 -39.36
CA GLY A 455 -15.58 36.87 -39.91
C GLY A 455 -15.10 35.79 -38.93
N GLY A 456 -15.43 35.92 -37.64
CA GLY A 456 -15.00 34.98 -36.60
C GLY A 456 -13.75 35.38 -35.82
N ASP A 457 -13.03 36.40 -36.29
CA ASP A 457 -11.79 36.88 -35.66
C ASP A 457 -12.01 38.25 -35.02
N SER A 458 -11.29 38.54 -33.93
CA SER A 458 -10.95 39.92 -33.59
C SER A 458 -9.86 40.43 -34.54
N TYR A 459 -9.90 41.70 -34.93
CA TYR A 459 -8.91 42.26 -35.84
C TYR A 459 -8.44 43.66 -35.44
N ILE A 460 -7.25 44.01 -35.90
CA ILE A 460 -6.70 45.37 -35.85
C ILE A 460 -6.20 45.71 -37.25
N LYS A 461 -6.82 46.68 -37.91
CA LYS A 461 -6.45 47.17 -39.24
C LYS A 461 -5.63 48.45 -39.13
N MET A 462 -4.51 48.49 -39.85
CA MET A 462 -3.55 49.57 -39.83
C MET A 462 -3.11 49.93 -41.25
N SER A 463 -2.95 51.22 -41.54
CA SER A 463 -2.21 51.68 -42.71
C SER A 463 -0.77 51.94 -42.28
N VAL A 464 0.17 51.44 -43.08
CA VAL A 464 1.61 51.71 -42.92
C VAL A 464 2.15 52.04 -44.31
N GLU A 465 2.85 53.16 -44.44
CA GLU A 465 3.33 53.65 -45.74
C GLU A 465 4.37 52.71 -46.33
N ASP A 466 5.47 52.50 -45.60
CA ASP A 466 6.43 51.44 -45.88
C ASP A 466 6.17 50.26 -44.97
N ARG A 467 6.03 49.07 -45.56
CA ARG A 467 5.60 47.80 -44.92
C ARG A 467 6.59 47.27 -43.87
N ALA A 468 6.80 48.00 -42.79
CA ALA A 468 7.88 47.72 -41.86
C ALA A 468 7.69 46.42 -41.06
N SER A 469 8.80 45.79 -40.70
CA SER A 469 8.80 44.57 -39.90
C SER A 469 8.32 44.81 -38.46
N PHE A 470 7.89 43.74 -37.79
CA PHE A 470 7.44 43.78 -36.41
C PHE A 470 7.70 42.45 -35.70
N THR A 471 7.51 42.43 -34.38
CA THR A 471 7.56 41.22 -33.56
C THR A 471 6.34 41.16 -32.65
N VAL A 472 5.67 40.00 -32.63
CA VAL A 472 4.58 39.69 -31.69
C VAL A 472 5.11 38.83 -30.55
N THR A 473 4.85 39.19 -29.31
CA THR A 473 5.36 38.48 -28.13
C THR A 473 4.29 38.36 -27.04
N PRO A 474 3.90 37.14 -26.63
CA PRO A 474 3.07 36.92 -25.45
C PRO A 474 3.82 37.22 -24.15
N ILE A 475 3.17 37.93 -23.22
CA ILE A 475 3.76 38.37 -21.96
C ILE A 475 2.92 37.91 -20.78
N GLY A 476 3.58 37.31 -19.79
CA GLY A 476 2.96 36.79 -18.57
C GLY A 476 3.13 35.28 -18.38
N ASN A 477 3.68 34.58 -19.39
CA ASN A 477 4.05 33.16 -19.30
C ASN A 477 5.20 32.95 -18.30
N GLU A 478 5.14 31.83 -17.57
CA GLU A 478 6.24 31.33 -16.74
C GLU A 478 6.95 30.21 -17.51
N TYR A 479 8.08 30.54 -18.11
CA TYR A 479 8.90 29.56 -18.83
C TYR A 479 9.88 28.88 -17.88
N TYR A 480 10.11 27.58 -18.08
CA TYR A 480 11.18 26.86 -17.43
C TYR A 480 12.30 26.53 -18.42
N SER A 481 13.52 26.42 -17.89
CA SER A 481 14.72 26.13 -18.68
C SER A 481 14.73 24.66 -19.10
N GLY A 482 14.77 24.41 -20.40
CA GLY A 482 15.11 23.11 -20.95
C GLY A 482 16.45 23.15 -21.69
N TYR A 483 16.77 22.05 -22.37
CA TYR A 483 18.01 21.93 -23.13
C TYR A 483 18.12 22.98 -24.26
N ASP A 484 16.98 23.29 -24.90
CA ASP A 484 16.89 24.23 -26.03
C ASP A 484 16.50 25.67 -25.61
N GLY A 485 16.58 25.99 -24.32
CA GLY A 485 16.34 27.33 -23.78
C GLY A 485 15.07 27.48 -22.94
N ASP A 486 14.75 28.74 -22.60
CA ASP A 486 13.65 29.12 -21.70
C ASP A 486 12.33 29.29 -22.47
N PHE A 487 11.91 28.22 -23.13
CA PHE A 487 10.70 28.21 -23.98
C PHE A 487 9.67 27.16 -23.58
N TYR A 488 9.95 26.38 -22.55
CA TYR A 488 9.07 25.32 -22.09
C TYR A 488 8.01 25.86 -21.12
N LEU A 489 6.76 25.43 -21.29
CA LEU A 489 5.62 25.88 -20.48
C LEU A 489 4.70 24.72 -20.09
N ASP A 490 4.27 24.71 -18.82
CA ASP A 490 3.21 23.81 -18.34
C ASP A 490 1.81 24.33 -18.70
N SER A 491 1.68 25.66 -18.81
CA SER A 491 0.44 26.32 -19.21
C SER A 491 0.71 27.69 -19.81
N PHE A 492 -0.13 28.09 -20.78
CA PHE A 492 -0.13 29.44 -21.31
C PHE A 492 -0.88 30.37 -20.35
N THR A 493 -0.19 31.37 -19.79
CA THR A 493 -0.70 32.27 -18.74
C THR A 493 -0.55 33.75 -19.11
N ALA A 494 -0.20 34.04 -20.37
CA ALA A 494 -0.01 35.39 -20.85
C ALA A 494 -1.21 36.28 -20.55
N LYS A 495 -0.92 37.53 -20.18
CA LYS A 495 -1.90 38.59 -19.90
C LYS A 495 -1.92 39.64 -20.99
N TYR A 496 -0.80 39.79 -21.69
CA TYR A 496 -0.63 40.79 -22.72
C TYR A 496 -0.03 40.18 -23.98
N ILE A 497 -0.36 40.77 -25.12
CA ILE A 497 0.30 40.53 -26.41
C ILE A 497 0.99 41.83 -26.81
N TYR A 498 2.30 41.79 -26.96
CA TYR A 498 3.08 42.96 -27.39
C TYR A 498 3.35 42.86 -28.88
N ILE A 499 3.06 43.93 -29.63
CA ILE A 499 3.47 44.08 -31.03
C ILE A 499 4.47 45.22 -31.11
N THR A 500 5.75 44.91 -31.31
CA THR A 500 6.82 45.92 -31.42
C THR A 500 7.14 46.12 -32.89
N PHE A 501 6.93 47.34 -33.40
CA PHE A 501 7.15 47.68 -34.79
C PHE A 501 8.54 48.29 -35.00
N ASP A 502 9.19 47.90 -36.09
CA ASP A 502 10.44 48.48 -36.55
C ASP A 502 10.17 49.64 -37.49
N ASN A 503 11.05 50.64 -37.50
CA ASN A 503 11.04 51.73 -38.48
C ASN A 503 9.71 52.51 -38.61
N ILE A 504 8.87 52.54 -37.57
CA ILE A 504 7.67 53.40 -37.50
C ILE A 504 8.03 54.70 -36.79
N THR A 505 7.72 55.84 -37.42
CA THR A 505 8.07 57.18 -36.92
C THR A 505 6.92 57.88 -36.21
N SER A 506 5.68 57.49 -36.45
CA SER A 506 4.54 58.03 -35.71
C SER A 506 3.39 57.03 -35.62
N VAL A 507 2.58 57.18 -34.57
CA VAL A 507 1.41 56.34 -34.32
C VAL A 507 0.20 57.20 -33.97
N THR A 508 -0.99 56.71 -34.33
CA THR A 508 -2.27 57.36 -34.05
C THR A 508 -2.94 56.82 -32.79
N ALA A 509 -3.86 57.61 -32.23
CA ALA A 509 -4.72 57.22 -31.12
C ALA A 509 -5.46 55.92 -31.47
N LEU A 510 -5.50 55.00 -30.52
CA LEU A 510 -6.22 53.74 -30.69
C LEU A 510 -7.74 53.98 -30.60
N PRO A 511 -8.55 53.31 -31.44
CA PRO A 511 -9.99 53.18 -31.19
C PRO A 511 -10.26 52.51 -29.84
N ASP A 512 -11.49 52.62 -29.34
CA ASP A 512 -11.93 51.77 -28.24
C ASP A 512 -11.91 50.28 -28.64
N PHE A 513 -11.85 49.41 -27.62
CA PHE A 513 -11.82 47.96 -27.77
C PHE A 513 -13.19 47.33 -27.49
N ASP A 514 -14.27 48.12 -27.44
CA ASP A 514 -15.60 47.62 -27.08
C ASP A 514 -16.09 46.56 -28.07
N ASN A 515 -15.71 46.70 -29.35
CA ASN A 515 -16.01 45.76 -30.43
C ASN A 515 -14.92 44.69 -30.65
N CYS A 516 -13.95 44.54 -29.74
CA CYS A 516 -12.89 43.53 -29.81
C CYS A 516 -13.13 42.45 -28.75
N SER A 517 -13.24 41.19 -29.18
CA SER A 517 -13.49 40.05 -28.28
C SER A 517 -12.23 39.50 -27.63
N VAL A 518 -11.08 39.57 -28.28
CA VAL A 518 -9.83 39.01 -27.73
C VAL A 518 -9.18 39.96 -26.72
N PHE A 519 -9.24 41.27 -26.97
CA PHE A 519 -8.55 42.28 -26.15
C PHE A 519 -9.51 43.25 -25.46
N SER A 520 -9.23 43.57 -24.20
CA SER A 520 -10.01 44.54 -23.42
C SER A 520 -9.53 45.98 -23.62
N SER A 521 -8.28 46.17 -24.00
CA SER A 521 -7.64 47.48 -24.15
C SER A 521 -6.33 47.37 -24.91
N GLY A 522 -5.84 48.51 -25.40
CA GLY A 522 -4.48 48.64 -25.91
C GLY A 522 -3.87 49.99 -25.54
N GLU A 523 -2.54 50.03 -25.50
CA GLU A 523 -1.78 51.27 -25.31
C GLU A 523 -0.49 51.29 -26.12
N TRP A 524 -0.03 52.49 -26.47
CA TRP A 524 1.28 52.69 -27.12
C TRP A 524 2.36 52.93 -26.06
N GLN A 525 3.48 52.21 -26.20
CA GLN A 525 4.71 52.46 -25.47
C GLN A 525 5.84 52.79 -26.43
N GLN A 526 6.72 53.70 -26.02
CA GLN A 526 8.02 53.89 -26.67
C GLN A 526 9.05 53.04 -25.92
N VAL A 527 9.73 52.14 -26.64
CA VAL A 527 10.67 51.19 -26.06
C VAL A 527 11.99 51.22 -26.81
N GLU A 528 13.10 51.14 -26.09
CA GLU A 528 14.43 51.03 -26.69
C GLU A 528 14.78 49.55 -26.85
N VAL A 529 15.06 49.13 -28.09
CA VAL A 529 15.49 47.76 -28.41
C VAL A 529 16.78 47.84 -29.20
N ASN A 530 17.87 47.30 -28.64
CA ASN A 530 19.22 47.34 -29.23
C ASN A 530 19.69 48.76 -29.60
N GLY A 531 19.39 49.75 -28.76
CA GLY A 531 19.78 51.15 -28.98
C GLY A 531 18.88 51.93 -29.94
N VAL A 532 17.79 51.32 -30.44
CA VAL A 532 16.84 51.95 -31.35
C VAL A 532 15.50 52.10 -30.65
N MET A 533 14.97 53.33 -30.61
CA MET A 533 13.63 53.59 -30.10
C MET A 533 12.58 53.07 -31.09
N LYS A 534 11.57 52.38 -30.57
CA LYS A 534 10.49 51.73 -31.32
C LYS A 534 9.14 52.00 -30.67
N PHE A 535 8.07 51.88 -31.45
CA PHE A 535 6.71 51.82 -30.90
C PHE A 535 6.33 50.38 -30.60
N ARG A 536 5.78 50.15 -29.42
CA ARG A 536 5.18 48.90 -29.00
C ARG A 536 3.71 49.11 -28.71
N LEU A 537 2.85 48.37 -29.40
CA LEU A 537 1.45 48.23 -29.05
C LEU A 537 1.33 47.15 -27.97
N VAL A 538 0.87 47.53 -26.78
CA VAL A 538 0.57 46.61 -25.69
C VAL A 538 -0.92 46.32 -25.73
N LEU A 539 -1.31 45.07 -26.00
CA LEU A 539 -2.69 44.62 -26.00
C LEU A 539 -2.96 43.80 -24.75
N THR A 540 -4.00 44.15 -23.99
CA THR A 540 -4.42 43.41 -22.79
C THR A 540 -5.48 42.39 -23.18
N LEU A 541 -5.22 41.11 -22.91
CA LEU A 541 -6.21 40.04 -23.15
C LEU A 541 -7.41 40.24 -22.23
N ARG A 542 -8.64 40.03 -22.75
CA ARG A 542 -9.85 40.02 -21.90
C ARG A 542 -9.75 38.97 -20.81
N GLN A 543 -9.16 37.83 -21.16
CA GLN A 543 -8.89 36.76 -20.23
C GLN A 543 -7.43 36.30 -20.31
N PRO A 544 -6.68 36.34 -19.19
CA PRO A 544 -5.34 35.75 -19.12
C PRO A 544 -5.33 34.28 -19.53
N GLY A 545 -4.36 33.90 -20.36
CA GLY A 545 -4.16 32.53 -20.83
C GLY A 545 -5.09 32.09 -21.98
N VAL A 546 -5.94 32.98 -22.50
CA VAL A 546 -6.87 32.67 -23.60
C VAL A 546 -6.45 33.43 -24.85
N TYR A 547 -5.69 32.76 -25.72
CA TYR A 547 -5.14 33.30 -26.96
C TYR A 547 -4.79 32.15 -27.91
N ALA A 548 -5.33 32.16 -29.13
CA ALA A 548 -5.07 31.11 -30.14
C ALA A 548 -3.99 31.50 -31.17
N GLY A 549 -3.27 32.59 -30.92
CA GLY A 549 -2.32 33.14 -31.88
C GLY A 549 -2.91 34.28 -32.71
N ASN A 550 -2.17 34.65 -33.77
CA ASN A 550 -2.57 35.69 -34.69
C ASN A 550 -2.08 35.39 -36.10
N SER A 551 -2.79 35.93 -37.08
CA SER A 551 -2.26 36.11 -38.44
C SER A 551 -2.07 37.61 -38.71
N ALA A 552 -1.19 37.92 -39.66
CA ALA A 552 -0.97 39.26 -40.15
C ALA A 552 -0.82 39.20 -41.67
N THR A 553 -1.57 40.03 -42.39
CA THR A 553 -1.58 40.09 -43.86
C THR A 553 -1.74 41.52 -44.35
N TYR A 554 -1.18 41.83 -45.52
CA TYR A 554 -1.50 43.07 -46.22
C TYR A 554 -2.68 42.83 -47.17
N ASP A 555 -3.66 43.74 -47.16
CA ASP A 555 -4.72 43.73 -48.18
C ASP A 555 -4.25 44.38 -49.49
N ASP A 556 -5.12 44.34 -50.52
CA ASP A 556 -4.84 44.90 -51.85
C ASP A 556 -4.58 46.42 -51.83
N GLU A 557 -5.05 47.10 -50.79
CA GLU A 557 -4.82 48.54 -50.55
C GLU A 557 -3.52 48.80 -49.77
N GLY A 558 -2.82 47.75 -49.34
CA GLY A 558 -1.57 47.83 -48.58
C GLY A 558 -1.77 48.02 -47.07
N ASN A 559 -2.99 47.89 -46.55
CA ASN A 559 -3.23 47.94 -45.11
C ASN A 559 -2.81 46.64 -44.44
N LEU A 560 -2.06 46.75 -43.35
CA LEU A 560 -1.74 45.65 -42.47
C LEU A 560 -2.96 45.30 -41.61
N THR A 561 -3.42 44.06 -41.66
CA THR A 561 -4.48 43.56 -40.78
C THR A 561 -3.96 42.43 -39.92
N PHE A 562 -3.99 42.61 -38.61
CA PHE A 562 -3.87 41.53 -37.65
C PHE A 562 -5.23 40.90 -37.43
N LYS A 563 -5.29 39.56 -37.42
CA LYS A 563 -6.46 38.80 -37.00
C LYS A 563 -6.10 37.88 -35.84
N PHE A 564 -7.02 37.73 -34.91
CA PHE A 564 -6.89 37.00 -33.67
C PHE A 564 -8.15 36.15 -33.50
N GLU A 565 -7.98 34.84 -33.46
CA GLU A 565 -9.10 33.90 -33.40
C GLU A 565 -9.91 34.09 -32.11
N ILE A 566 -11.24 34.09 -32.23
CA ILE A 566 -12.16 34.13 -31.10
C ILE A 566 -12.46 32.70 -30.66
N LEU A 567 -11.91 32.31 -29.50
CA LEU A 567 -12.15 30.99 -28.93
C LEU A 567 -13.61 30.83 -28.44
N THR A 568 -14.27 29.76 -28.87
CA THR A 568 -15.66 29.42 -28.54
C THR A 568 -15.79 27.95 -28.11
N ASN A 569 -16.82 27.62 -27.34
CA ASN A 569 -17.15 26.23 -27.00
C ASN A 569 -17.89 25.48 -28.11
N ASP A 570 -18.41 26.17 -29.12
CA ASP A 570 -19.05 25.50 -30.24
C ASP A 570 -18.02 25.10 -31.30
N ILE A 571 -17.54 23.86 -31.20
CA ILE A 571 -16.56 23.30 -32.13
C ILE A 571 -17.15 22.99 -33.52
N LYS A 572 -18.48 23.05 -33.71
CA LYS A 572 -19.12 22.63 -34.97
C LYS A 572 -18.65 23.43 -36.18
N ASN A 573 -18.30 24.70 -35.99
CA ASN A 573 -17.87 25.56 -37.08
C ASN A 573 -16.36 25.52 -37.32
N LEU A 574 -15.61 24.77 -36.50
CA LEU A 574 -14.17 24.66 -36.64
C LEU A 574 -13.80 23.76 -37.81
N THR A 575 -12.75 24.15 -38.52
CA THR A 575 -12.00 23.35 -39.48
C THR A 575 -10.77 22.78 -38.80
N ILE A 576 -10.76 21.46 -38.59
CA ILE A 576 -9.62 20.76 -37.98
C ILE A 576 -8.92 19.91 -39.04
N VAL A 577 -7.63 20.17 -39.24
CA VAL A 577 -6.78 19.38 -40.14
C VAL A 577 -6.04 18.33 -39.34
N ILE A 578 -6.19 17.06 -39.73
CA ILE A 578 -5.51 15.93 -39.10
C ILE A 578 -4.43 15.42 -40.04
N ASP A 579 -3.18 15.46 -39.61
CA ASP A 579 -2.04 14.83 -40.28
C ASP A 579 -1.70 13.50 -39.60
N PRO A 580 -1.92 12.35 -40.25
CA PRO A 580 -1.56 11.06 -39.70
C PRO A 580 -0.04 10.78 -39.61
N GLY A 581 0.84 11.70 -40.00
CA GLY A 581 2.29 11.47 -40.00
C GLY A 581 2.72 10.42 -41.05
N HIS A 582 3.98 10.49 -41.51
CA HIS A 582 4.56 9.52 -42.45
C HIS A 582 3.66 9.25 -43.69
N GLY A 583 3.67 8.03 -44.25
CA GLY A 583 2.83 7.61 -45.37
C GLY A 583 3.56 7.48 -46.71
N VAL A 584 2.86 7.73 -47.82
CA VAL A 584 3.46 7.61 -49.17
C VAL A 584 4.54 8.67 -49.39
N THR A 585 5.69 8.26 -49.90
CA THR A 585 6.83 9.14 -50.24
C THR A 585 6.74 9.70 -51.67
N GLU A 586 7.59 10.68 -52.00
CA GLU A 586 7.66 11.29 -53.34
C GLU A 586 7.94 10.28 -54.47
N TYR A 587 8.56 9.14 -54.14
CA TYR A 587 8.91 8.07 -55.07
C TYR A 587 7.84 6.96 -55.13
N GLY A 588 6.75 7.08 -54.38
CA GLY A 588 5.61 6.16 -54.41
C GLY A 588 5.77 4.87 -53.58
N TYR A 589 6.74 4.80 -52.67
CA TYR A 589 6.82 3.75 -51.64
C TYR A 589 6.41 4.28 -50.26
N ASP A 590 6.06 3.38 -49.34
CA ASP A 590 5.60 3.72 -47.99
C ASP A 590 6.79 4.07 -47.06
N ASP A 591 6.69 5.20 -46.37
CA ASP A 591 7.48 5.54 -45.18
C ASP A 591 6.75 4.99 -43.95
N PRO A 592 7.26 3.93 -43.29
CA PRO A 592 6.60 3.31 -42.15
C PRO A 592 6.78 4.10 -40.85
N GLY A 593 7.66 5.12 -40.83
CA GLY A 593 8.14 5.74 -39.59
C GLY A 593 8.89 4.75 -38.70
N ALA A 594 8.77 4.90 -37.38
CA ALA A 594 9.31 3.96 -36.43
C ALA A 594 8.67 2.56 -36.57
N ILE A 595 9.50 1.51 -36.47
CA ILE A 595 9.04 0.11 -36.51
C ILE A 595 9.19 -0.53 -35.13
N GLY A 596 8.07 -1.03 -34.61
CA GLY A 596 7.95 -1.85 -33.40
C GLY A 596 7.12 -3.12 -33.66
N HIS A 597 6.09 -3.37 -32.84
CA HIS A 597 5.11 -4.45 -33.10
C HIS A 597 4.21 -4.15 -34.32
N ILE A 598 4.01 -2.87 -34.61
CA ILE A 598 3.35 -2.32 -35.79
C ILE A 598 4.20 -1.15 -36.31
N GLU A 599 3.97 -0.76 -37.57
CA GLU A 599 4.54 0.44 -38.17
C GLU A 599 3.86 1.68 -37.59
N GLU A 600 4.65 2.72 -37.30
CA GLU A 600 4.15 4.01 -36.82
C GLU A 600 3.10 4.60 -37.76
N ALA A 601 3.37 4.61 -39.09
CA ALA A 601 2.42 5.12 -40.08
C ALA A 601 1.05 4.42 -39.98
N GLY A 602 1.05 3.10 -39.77
CA GLY A 602 -0.17 2.31 -39.58
C GLY A 602 -0.90 2.64 -38.27
N ALA A 603 -0.15 2.81 -37.18
CA ALA A 603 -0.69 3.20 -35.87
C ALA A 603 -1.34 4.59 -35.93
N ASN A 604 -0.59 5.57 -36.44
CA ASN A 604 -1.04 6.96 -36.53
C ASN A 604 -2.27 7.09 -37.44
N LEU A 605 -2.31 6.40 -38.59
CA LEU A 605 -3.47 6.38 -39.47
C LEU A 605 -4.73 5.82 -38.79
N ALA A 606 -4.59 4.76 -37.99
CA ALA A 606 -5.72 4.21 -37.25
C ALA A 606 -6.26 5.18 -36.20
N VAL A 607 -5.37 5.87 -35.47
CA VAL A 607 -5.74 6.93 -34.51
C VAL A 607 -6.40 8.10 -35.25
N ALA A 608 -5.81 8.57 -36.35
CA ALA A 608 -6.32 9.67 -37.16
C ALA A 608 -7.75 9.39 -37.68
N LYS A 609 -8.02 8.19 -38.20
CA LYS A 609 -9.36 7.79 -38.66
C LYS A 609 -10.38 7.76 -37.52
N LYS A 610 -9.97 7.33 -36.33
CA LYS A 610 -10.83 7.33 -35.13
C LYS A 610 -11.11 8.75 -34.64
N LEU A 611 -10.11 9.62 -34.64
CA LEU A 611 -10.24 11.04 -34.30
C LEU A 611 -11.15 11.75 -35.32
N GLU A 612 -10.92 11.55 -36.61
CA GLU A 612 -11.74 12.08 -37.70
C GLU A 612 -13.21 11.71 -37.52
N SER A 613 -13.51 10.43 -37.28
CA SER A 613 -14.89 9.97 -37.07
C SER A 613 -15.54 10.61 -35.84
N LYS A 614 -14.79 10.81 -34.75
CA LYS A 614 -15.30 11.42 -33.52
C LYS A 614 -15.59 12.90 -33.70
N LEU A 615 -14.66 13.65 -34.30
CA LEU A 615 -14.82 15.07 -34.57
C LEU A 615 -15.95 15.34 -35.57
N LYS A 616 -16.06 14.56 -36.65
CA LYS A 616 -17.19 14.65 -37.59
C LYS A 616 -18.54 14.37 -36.90
N ALA A 617 -18.59 13.42 -35.96
CA ALA A 617 -19.81 13.16 -35.18
C ALA A 617 -20.21 14.31 -34.25
N LEU A 618 -19.25 15.16 -33.89
CA LEU A 618 -19.49 16.40 -33.14
C LEU A 618 -19.84 17.60 -34.04
N GLY A 619 -19.87 17.41 -35.36
CA GLY A 619 -20.24 18.42 -36.35
C GLY A 619 -19.07 19.25 -36.91
N VAL A 620 -17.83 18.95 -36.52
CA VAL A 620 -16.62 19.65 -36.96
C VAL A 620 -16.35 19.41 -38.46
N ASN A 621 -15.87 20.43 -39.17
CA ASN A 621 -15.32 20.27 -40.52
C ASN A 621 -13.92 19.65 -40.46
N VAL A 622 -13.80 18.34 -40.66
CA VAL A 622 -12.52 17.63 -40.53
C VAL A 622 -11.89 17.34 -41.89
N ILE A 623 -10.65 17.77 -42.06
CA ILE A 623 -9.82 17.50 -43.24
C ILE A 623 -8.64 16.63 -42.81
N ARG A 624 -8.68 15.34 -43.14
CA ARG A 624 -7.55 14.44 -42.87
C ARG A 624 -6.66 14.37 -44.10
N LEU A 625 -5.35 14.60 -43.93
CA LEU A 625 -4.38 14.38 -44.99
C LEU A 625 -4.40 12.90 -45.39
N ASN A 626 -4.48 12.62 -46.69
CA ASN A 626 -4.62 11.27 -47.22
C ASN A 626 -3.26 10.57 -47.39
N THR A 627 -2.50 10.51 -46.29
CA THR A 627 -1.12 10.02 -46.28
C THR A 627 -1.01 8.54 -46.68
N GLU A 628 -2.11 7.77 -46.63
CA GLU A 628 -2.13 6.37 -47.08
C GLU A 628 -2.11 6.18 -48.60
N SER A 629 -2.25 7.26 -49.38
CA SER A 629 -2.25 7.16 -50.84
C SER A 629 -1.69 8.39 -51.57
N GLN A 630 -1.34 9.46 -50.86
CA GLN A 630 -0.78 10.69 -51.43
C GLN A 630 0.48 11.11 -50.68
N PHE A 631 1.48 11.59 -51.45
CA PHE A 631 2.67 12.20 -50.89
C PHE A 631 2.36 13.61 -50.40
N TYR A 632 2.71 13.87 -49.14
CA TYR A 632 2.73 15.19 -48.54
C TYR A 632 4.13 15.46 -48.02
N ASP A 633 4.83 16.41 -48.66
CA ASP A 633 6.12 16.89 -48.20
C ASP A 633 6.01 17.38 -46.75
N THR A 634 6.90 16.89 -45.89
CA THR A 634 6.86 17.14 -44.43
C THR A 634 6.91 18.63 -44.13
N MET A 635 7.74 19.40 -44.83
CA MET A 635 7.86 20.84 -44.61
C MET A 635 6.59 21.58 -45.07
N ARG A 636 5.85 21.04 -46.05
CA ARG A 636 4.63 21.64 -46.58
C ARG A 636 3.35 21.31 -45.82
N ARG A 637 3.33 20.30 -44.94
CA ARG A 637 2.09 19.85 -44.25
C ARG A 637 1.36 20.96 -43.49
N PRO A 638 2.04 21.81 -42.70
CA PRO A 638 1.39 22.95 -42.03
C PRO A 638 0.85 23.99 -43.02
N TYR A 639 1.45 24.11 -44.22
CA TYR A 639 0.97 25.05 -45.24
C TYR A 639 -0.34 24.59 -45.87
N TYR A 640 -0.50 23.29 -46.14
CA TYR A 640 -1.79 22.75 -46.59
C TYR A 640 -2.88 23.02 -45.55
N ALA A 641 -2.57 22.86 -44.26
CA ALA A 641 -3.51 23.14 -43.19
C ALA A 641 -3.98 24.62 -43.20
N ARG A 642 -3.04 25.55 -43.37
CA ARG A 642 -3.34 26.99 -43.53
C ARG A 642 -4.15 27.30 -44.78
N GLU A 643 -3.86 26.64 -45.91
CA GLU A 643 -4.64 26.81 -47.16
C GLU A 643 -6.09 26.38 -47.00
N TYR A 644 -6.36 25.40 -46.13
CA TYR A 644 -7.72 25.01 -45.76
C TYR A 644 -8.39 25.97 -44.77
N GLY A 645 -7.68 26.98 -44.26
CA GLY A 645 -8.17 27.88 -43.23
C GLY A 645 -8.48 27.14 -41.93
N CYS A 646 -7.61 26.20 -41.52
CA CYS A 646 -7.86 25.44 -40.31
C CYS A 646 -7.72 26.30 -39.04
N ASP A 647 -8.58 26.05 -38.08
CA ASP A 647 -8.51 26.60 -36.72
C ASP A 647 -7.55 25.76 -35.86
N LEU A 648 -7.43 24.46 -36.15
CA LEU A 648 -6.49 23.55 -35.46
C LEU A 648 -5.85 22.54 -36.41
N TYR A 649 -4.53 22.41 -36.31
CA TYR A 649 -3.74 21.39 -36.99
C TYR A 649 -3.24 20.36 -35.98
N ILE A 650 -3.56 19.09 -36.20
CA ILE A 650 -3.17 17.98 -35.31
C ILE A 650 -2.31 16.99 -36.11
N ALA A 651 -1.01 16.96 -35.85
CA ALA A 651 -0.12 15.92 -36.34
C ALA A 651 -0.02 14.77 -35.33
N ILE A 652 -0.25 13.55 -35.79
CA ILE A 652 -0.26 12.35 -34.96
C ILE A 652 1.00 11.54 -35.26
N HIS A 653 1.81 11.32 -34.22
CA HIS A 653 3.04 10.53 -34.29
C HIS A 653 3.13 9.54 -33.13
N SER A 654 3.89 8.46 -33.33
CA SER A 654 4.13 7.43 -32.31
C SER A 654 5.63 7.31 -32.09
N ASN A 655 6.12 7.83 -30.95
CA ASN A 655 7.55 7.90 -30.68
C ASN A 655 8.16 6.52 -30.36
N LYS A 656 9.49 6.41 -30.49
CA LYS A 656 10.26 5.19 -30.24
C LYS A 656 11.36 5.43 -29.21
N ALA A 657 11.38 4.60 -28.18
CA ALA A 657 12.46 4.53 -27.20
C ALA A 657 13.29 3.24 -27.34
N GLY A 658 14.54 3.27 -26.85
CA GLY A 658 15.42 2.09 -26.84
C GLY A 658 15.05 1.00 -25.82
N SER A 659 14.03 1.23 -24.98
CA SER A 659 13.51 0.27 -24.00
C SER A 659 12.00 0.44 -23.85
N GLU A 660 11.30 -0.58 -23.34
CA GLU A 660 9.85 -0.58 -23.11
C GLU A 660 9.41 0.12 -21.81
N SER A 661 10.36 0.58 -20.99
CA SER A 661 10.05 1.20 -19.70
C SER A 661 9.32 2.56 -19.86
N PRO A 662 9.80 3.51 -20.69
CA PRO A 662 9.10 4.75 -20.97
C PRO A 662 7.84 4.47 -21.80
N ARG A 663 6.69 4.92 -21.29
CA ARG A 663 5.37 4.79 -21.93
C ARG A 663 4.52 6.01 -21.58
N GLY A 664 3.67 6.44 -22.51
CA GLY A 664 2.78 7.58 -22.30
C GLY A 664 2.52 8.35 -23.58
N THR A 665 1.90 9.52 -23.43
CA THR A 665 1.66 10.50 -24.50
C THR A 665 2.44 11.78 -24.22
N GLU A 666 2.92 12.41 -25.27
CA GLU A 666 3.55 13.74 -25.23
C GLU A 666 2.92 14.62 -26.32
N CYS A 667 2.95 15.94 -26.13
CA CYS A 667 2.42 16.91 -27.08
C CYS A 667 3.54 17.90 -27.43
N TYR A 668 3.87 17.98 -28.71
CA TYR A 668 4.77 19.00 -29.23
C TYR A 668 3.96 20.19 -29.70
N TYR A 669 4.43 21.39 -29.36
CA TYR A 669 3.81 22.65 -29.75
C TYR A 669 4.85 23.51 -30.46
N TYR A 670 4.39 24.31 -31.41
CA TYR A 670 5.28 25.12 -32.25
C TYR A 670 5.53 26.51 -31.67
N THR A 671 4.49 27.14 -31.14
CA THR A 671 4.58 28.43 -30.44
C THR A 671 4.06 28.29 -29.02
N SER A 672 4.40 29.25 -28.15
CA SER A 672 3.95 29.20 -26.75
C SER A 672 2.42 29.15 -26.55
N TYR A 673 1.65 29.50 -27.57
CA TYR A 673 0.19 29.52 -27.60
C TYR A 673 -0.43 28.42 -28.49
N SER A 674 0.40 27.48 -28.98
CA SER A 674 -0.05 26.31 -29.75
C SER A 674 -0.58 25.20 -28.85
#